data_AF-A0AAV2F8Z0-F1
#
_entry.id   AF-A0AAV2F8Z0-F1
#
_cell.length_a   1.000
_cell.length_b   1.000
_cell.length_c   1.000
_cell.angle_alpha   90.00
_cell.angle_beta   90.00
_cell.angle_gamma   90.00
#
_symmetry.space_group_name_H-M   'P 1'
#
loop_
_entity.id
_entity.type
_entity.pdbx_description
1 polymer ?
#
loop_
_entity_poly.entity_id
_entity_poly.type
_entity_poly.pdbx_seq_one_letter_code
_entity_poly.pdbx_strand_id
1 'polypeptide(L)'
;MLGKIQIQNQFSELPHSISSYTCAGFHGEAVGWKLYSTPRKNKQSPKRRSCRRPRHQLTHFHSHSFYPSVHPSSDFSYVATPQSLSSSRIFPQSSYVPEHTDRRLQTSFSLPSPEMGGFPFEDVSHRVWEDPSFIKWRKREPHVPLRCHESVEGSLKYWHQRNKVDLSVSESSVWDDDAVQAALDSAALWVKDLPYVKSLSGFWKFFLAPCPAKVPPAFHDVAFQDAEWGMLPVPSNWQMHGFDKPIYTNVVYPFPLDPPHVPQDDNPTGCYRTYFQIPKEWEGRRIFLHFEAVDSAFIAWINGMPVGYSQDSRLPAEFEISDNCHPIGSEEKNVLAVQVLRWSDGSYLEDQDHWWLSGIHRDVLLLAKPQVFIADYFFKSSLAENFSSSDIQVEVKIDNSRASPKDDPCVSFSINAALYDTGSWYTSDGSGLLSNIVVNLTTIPSSDAILGFVGYTLSGKLDMPKLWSAEQPNLYILVVTLKDASGHIVDCESCVVGIRQVSKAPKQLLVNAQPVMIRGVNRHEHHPRVGKTNIESCMVKDLVLMKQYNINAVRNSHYPQHPRWYELCDLFGMYMIDEANIETHGFHLSGHLMPPAMECGWSNAMVDRVIGMVERDKNHACIISWSLGNESSYGPNHSAAAGWIRGKDTSRLLHYEGGGSRTSSTDIVCPMYMRVWDIVKIAKDPSELRPLILCEYSHAMGNSNGSLDEYWEAIDNTFGLQGGFIWDWVDQGLLKESTDGCKHWAYGGDFGDTPNDLNFCLNGFMWPDRTPHPAVHEVKHVYQPIKISLKDGKLKITNTNFFDTTQLLEFIWAAYGDGIELGSGKLSLSLIEPQKSCEVDWESGPWYSLWNSSTAGELFLTITAKLLQSTRWLEAGHIVSSNQLQLPGRKSILPHALKTKVAMLSTVVAEDFITISHQSVWEVTFNKSSGAITCWKVKGVPVMINGIFPCFWRAPTDNDKGGEDRSYYSKWKAAHLDSVVFQTKSCSIQNSTNDLVKLEVVYRGVPSDGDGSTSLFEVNMTYTIYGTGDMIVECKATPSSELPPLPRVGVELHLEKTIDQVRWYGRGPFECYPDRKAAAHVGVYEQKLADMHVPYIVPGECGGRADVRWVTFQNKDGVGIFASMFGSSPPMQLSASYYSTAELDRATHNERLVQGNDIEVHLDHKHMGLGGDDSWSPCVHEKFLVPAVPYSFSLRLCPVTAQTSGHDIFQSQLQN
;
A
#
# COMPACT_ATOMS: atom_id res chain seq x y z
N MET A 1 -12.65 -29.09 -68.92
CA MET A 1 -11.89 -29.49 -70.14
C MET A 1 -10.40 -29.48 -69.79
N LEU A 2 -9.60 -30.37 -70.39
CA LEU A 2 -8.15 -30.24 -70.74
C LEU A 2 -7.24 -29.36 -69.83
N GLY A 3 -6.12 -29.78 -69.20
CA GLY A 3 -5.24 -30.98 -69.20
C GLY A 3 -3.81 -30.52 -68.76
N LYS A 4 -2.79 -31.28 -68.30
CA LYS A 4 -2.43 -32.72 -68.15
C LYS A 4 -1.42 -32.82 -66.93
N ILE A 5 -1.30 -33.92 -66.16
CA ILE A 5 -0.49 -35.17 -66.34
C ILE A 5 1.01 -34.86 -66.63
N GLN A 6 2.02 -35.27 -65.84
CA GLN A 6 2.54 -36.64 -65.54
C GLN A 6 3.50 -36.56 -64.29
N ILE A 7 3.56 -37.37 -63.20
CA ILE A 7 3.56 -38.83 -62.86
C ILE A 7 4.98 -39.47 -62.77
N GLN A 8 5.21 -40.32 -61.73
CA GLN A 8 6.40 -41.14 -61.31
C GLN A 8 7.34 -40.48 -60.26
N ASN A 9 8.00 -41.15 -59.28
CA ASN A 9 8.06 -42.54 -58.72
C ASN A 9 8.98 -42.53 -57.44
N GLN A 10 9.13 -43.50 -56.50
CA GLN A 10 8.37 -44.69 -56.00
C GLN A 10 9.06 -45.25 -54.70
N PHE A 11 8.32 -45.89 -53.76
CA PHE A 11 8.79 -46.76 -52.62
C PHE A 11 9.70 -46.12 -51.51
N SER A 12 9.91 -46.68 -50.29
CA SER A 12 9.03 -47.37 -49.30
C SER A 12 9.72 -47.61 -47.93
N GLU A 13 8.93 -48.04 -46.92
CA GLU A 13 9.29 -48.82 -45.71
C GLU A 13 9.95 -48.17 -44.45
N LEU A 14 9.67 -48.84 -43.32
CA LEU A 14 10.09 -48.68 -41.91
C LEU A 14 11.29 -49.65 -41.61
N PRO A 15 11.89 -49.82 -40.39
CA PRO A 15 11.39 -49.53 -39.04
C PRO A 15 12.44 -49.10 -37.96
N HIS A 16 12.04 -49.22 -36.69
CA HIS A 16 12.73 -48.97 -35.40
C HIS A 16 14.17 -49.51 -35.20
N SER A 17 14.97 -48.81 -34.38
CA SER A 17 15.65 -49.29 -33.12
C SER A 17 16.60 -48.19 -32.57
N ILE A 18 16.54 -47.79 -31.29
CA ILE A 18 17.13 -48.40 -30.08
C ILE A 18 18.68 -48.53 -30.11
N SER A 19 19.37 -47.73 -29.31
CA SER A 19 20.32 -48.24 -28.29
C SER A 19 20.89 -47.13 -27.38
N SER A 20 21.12 -47.49 -26.11
CA SER A 20 21.93 -46.77 -25.12
C SER A 20 23.43 -47.02 -25.35
N TYR A 21 24.33 -46.26 -24.71
CA TYR A 21 25.31 -46.83 -23.76
C TYR A 21 26.05 -45.78 -22.91
N THR A 22 26.42 -46.19 -21.70
CA THR A 22 27.25 -45.49 -20.72
C THR A 22 28.75 -45.77 -20.91
N CYS A 23 29.65 -44.86 -20.52
CA CYS A 23 30.79 -45.19 -19.63
C CYS A 23 31.63 -43.99 -19.14
N ALA A 24 32.52 -44.28 -18.18
CA ALA A 24 33.59 -43.43 -17.64
C ALA A 24 34.68 -43.08 -18.70
N GLY A 25 35.62 -42.16 -18.48
CA GLY A 25 35.94 -41.30 -17.31
C GLY A 25 37.44 -40.91 -17.30
N PHE A 26 38.02 -40.74 -16.09
CA PHE A 26 39.47 -40.55 -15.78
C PHE A 26 40.14 -39.17 -15.97
N HIS A 27 41.23 -38.99 -15.21
CA HIS A 27 42.04 -37.78 -15.01
C HIS A 27 42.97 -37.41 -16.18
N GLY A 28 43.47 -36.16 -16.16
CA GLY A 28 44.68 -35.76 -16.87
C GLY A 28 45.13 -34.32 -16.55
N GLU A 29 46.14 -34.14 -15.70
CA GLU A 29 46.81 -32.84 -15.49
C GLU A 29 47.87 -32.57 -16.57
N ALA A 30 48.07 -31.31 -16.98
CA ALA A 30 49.38 -30.83 -17.49
C ALA A 30 49.54 -29.29 -17.50
N VAL A 31 50.57 -28.83 -16.80
CA VAL A 31 51.10 -27.45 -16.68
C VAL A 31 51.68 -26.89 -18.01
N GLY A 32 51.59 -25.56 -18.29
CA GLY A 32 51.90 -24.98 -19.63
C GLY A 32 52.82 -23.75 -19.82
N TRP A 33 53.01 -22.83 -18.85
CA TRP A 33 54.09 -21.80 -18.76
C TRP A 33 54.34 -20.67 -19.82
N LYS A 34 54.88 -19.52 -19.32
CA LYS A 34 55.64 -18.40 -19.99
C LYS A 34 54.87 -17.39 -20.87
N LEU A 35 55.29 -16.13 -21.09
CA LEU A 35 56.12 -15.09 -20.41
C LEU A 35 56.16 -13.84 -21.33
N TYR A 36 56.09 -12.57 -20.84
CA TYR A 36 57.15 -11.53 -20.99
C TYR A 36 56.76 -10.03 -20.74
N SER A 37 57.66 -9.34 -20.01
CA SER A 37 58.08 -7.90 -20.05
C SER A 37 57.11 -6.70 -20.01
N THR A 38 57.39 -5.82 -19.04
CA THR A 38 56.90 -4.43 -18.89
C THR A 38 57.67 -3.37 -19.72
N PRO A 39 57.04 -2.21 -19.99
CA PRO A 39 57.60 -0.88 -19.66
C PRO A 39 56.56 0.13 -19.10
N ARG A 40 56.85 1.31 -18.50
CA ARG A 40 58.05 1.90 -17.83
C ARG A 40 57.68 3.24 -17.10
N LYS A 41 57.70 3.29 -15.75
CA LYS A 41 58.08 4.46 -14.88
C LYS A 41 57.24 5.79 -14.98
N ASN A 42 57.20 6.72 -14.00
CA ASN A 42 58.07 6.96 -12.83
C ASN A 42 57.36 7.72 -11.65
N LYS A 43 57.60 7.25 -10.42
CA LYS A 43 57.77 7.97 -9.12
C LYS A 43 57.39 9.47 -8.97
N GLN A 44 56.74 9.83 -7.85
CA GLN A 44 57.41 10.27 -6.60
C GLN A 44 56.46 10.37 -5.38
N SER A 45 57.04 10.30 -4.17
CA SER A 45 56.47 10.68 -2.86
C SER A 45 57.54 11.50 -2.11
N PRO A 46 57.24 12.26 -1.03
CA PRO A 46 57.41 11.65 0.32
C PRO A 46 56.77 12.34 1.58
N LYS A 47 56.92 11.63 2.72
CA LYS A 47 57.27 12.10 4.10
C LYS A 47 56.19 12.40 5.18
N ARG A 48 56.58 11.97 6.40
CA ARG A 48 55.88 11.96 7.70
C ARG A 48 56.30 13.15 8.61
N ARG A 49 55.50 13.44 9.67
CA ARG A 49 55.86 13.84 11.08
C ARG A 49 54.97 15.00 11.61
N SER A 50 54.76 15.23 12.92
CA SER A 50 54.66 14.34 14.12
C SER A 50 54.32 15.15 15.40
N CYS A 51 53.39 14.66 16.24
CA CYS A 51 53.23 14.89 17.69
C CYS A 51 53.02 16.33 18.27
N ARG A 52 51.93 16.53 19.03
CA ARG A 52 51.94 16.77 20.51
C ARG A 52 50.50 16.83 21.12
N ARG A 53 50.41 16.66 22.46
CA ARG A 53 49.23 16.85 23.35
C ARG A 53 49.66 17.77 24.52
N PRO A 54 48.74 18.51 25.18
CA PRO A 54 48.03 18.05 26.41
C PRO A 54 46.49 18.22 26.27
N ARG A 55 45.57 17.50 26.96
CA ARG A 55 45.28 17.36 28.42
C ARG A 55 44.87 18.71 29.07
N HIS A 56 43.77 18.85 29.82
CA HIS A 56 42.97 17.90 30.62
C HIS A 56 41.44 18.25 30.64
N GLN A 57 40.57 17.23 30.82
CA GLN A 57 39.29 17.18 31.60
C GLN A 57 38.28 18.37 31.61
N LEU A 58 36.96 18.18 31.62
CA LEU A 58 36.04 17.02 31.65
C LEU A 58 34.94 17.21 30.55
N THR A 59 33.79 16.52 30.41
CA THR A 59 33.13 15.34 31.02
C THR A 59 32.16 14.74 29.97
N HIS A 60 31.88 13.43 29.95
CA HIS A 60 30.64 12.85 29.36
C HIS A 60 30.46 11.37 29.76
N PHE A 61 29.20 10.96 29.91
CA PHE A 61 28.65 9.60 29.90
C PHE A 61 27.37 9.64 29.04
N HIS A 62 26.88 8.58 28.39
CA HIS A 62 27.46 7.27 28.14
C HIS A 62 26.97 6.77 26.77
N SER A 63 27.84 6.15 25.98
CA SER A 63 27.47 5.13 25.00
C SER A 63 28.54 4.05 25.02
N HIS A 64 28.20 2.83 24.59
CA HIS A 64 29.05 1.80 23.97
C HIS A 64 28.41 0.42 24.14
N SER A 65 28.33 -0.33 23.05
CA SER A 65 28.29 -1.79 23.07
C SER A 65 29.71 -2.35 22.94
N PHE A 66 30.01 -3.49 23.58
CA PHE A 66 30.89 -4.57 23.08
C PHE A 66 31.25 -5.57 24.19
N TYR A 67 31.24 -6.86 23.85
CA TYR A 67 32.23 -7.83 24.34
C TYR A 67 32.66 -8.73 23.15
N PRO A 68 33.95 -9.11 23.03
CA PRO A 68 34.45 -9.85 21.87
C PRO A 68 34.72 -11.34 22.14
N SER A 69 34.82 -12.14 21.07
CA SER A 69 35.39 -13.49 21.08
C SER A 69 36.33 -13.69 19.89
N VAL A 70 37.46 -14.39 20.09
CA VAL A 70 38.58 -14.47 19.14
C VAL A 70 38.83 -15.90 18.66
N HIS A 71 39.12 -16.04 17.36
CA HIS A 71 39.63 -17.24 16.68
C HIS A 71 40.69 -16.79 15.65
N PRO A 72 41.71 -17.61 15.29
CA PRO A 72 41.51 -18.86 14.53
C PRO A 72 42.52 -20.02 14.77
N SER A 73 42.30 -21.15 14.07
CA SER A 73 43.26 -22.12 13.43
C SER A 73 44.58 -22.51 14.12
N SER A 74 45.10 -23.75 14.00
CA SER A 74 44.61 -25.04 13.45
C SER A 74 45.62 -26.15 13.81
N ASP A 75 45.25 -27.43 13.76
CA ASP A 75 45.96 -28.50 13.00
C ASP A 75 45.51 -29.94 13.38
N PHE A 76 45.59 -30.83 12.36
CA PHE A 76 45.77 -32.30 12.30
C PHE A 76 45.75 -33.17 13.60
N SER A 77 45.27 -34.44 13.61
CA SER A 77 44.98 -35.37 12.49
C SER A 77 44.15 -36.63 12.89
N TYR A 78 43.49 -37.24 11.88
CA TYR A 78 43.18 -38.68 11.65
C TYR A 78 42.71 -39.63 12.80
N VAL A 79 41.41 -39.99 12.74
CA VAL A 79 40.86 -41.32 12.33
C VAL A 79 41.22 -42.63 13.10
N ALA A 80 40.19 -43.49 13.21
CA ALA A 80 40.18 -44.94 13.48
C ALA A 80 40.07 -45.47 14.94
N THR A 81 38.83 -45.81 15.30
CA THR A 81 38.44 -47.01 16.10
C THR A 81 38.76 -48.32 15.35
N PRO A 82 38.61 -49.54 15.93
CA PRO A 82 38.29 -49.90 17.33
C PRO A 82 39.25 -50.95 17.95
N GLN A 83 39.13 -51.22 19.27
CA GLN A 83 39.01 -52.60 19.79
C GLN A 83 38.59 -52.64 21.28
N SER A 84 38.11 -53.80 21.72
CA SER A 84 37.58 -54.07 23.07
C SER A 84 38.59 -54.77 23.98
N LEU A 85 38.41 -54.67 25.31
CA LEU A 85 38.54 -55.80 26.25
C LEU A 85 38.05 -55.49 27.68
N SER A 86 38.02 -56.52 28.52
CA SER A 86 37.48 -56.64 29.90
C SER A 86 38.21 -55.75 30.95
N SER A 87 37.74 -55.53 32.19
CA SER A 87 37.05 -56.38 33.19
C SER A 87 36.40 -55.49 34.27
N SER A 88 35.17 -55.68 34.77
CA SER A 88 34.48 -56.78 35.48
C SER A 88 34.73 -56.88 37.00
N ARG A 89 33.63 -56.87 37.79
CA ARG A 89 33.29 -57.75 38.95
C ARG A 89 31.87 -57.42 39.46
N ILE A 90 30.88 -58.30 39.23
CA ILE A 90 30.22 -59.24 40.20
C ILE A 90 29.17 -58.54 41.10
N PHE A 91 27.84 -58.77 41.03
CA PHE A 91 26.95 -59.98 41.10
C PHE A 91 26.75 -60.55 42.53
N PRO A 92 25.58 -61.10 42.93
CA PRO A 92 24.60 -62.00 42.23
C PRO A 92 23.28 -61.29 41.78
N GLN A 93 22.44 -61.76 40.83
CA GLN A 93 21.70 -63.04 40.64
C GLN A 93 20.55 -63.25 41.66
N SER A 94 19.35 -63.73 41.31
CA SER A 94 19.01 -64.71 40.24
C SER A 94 17.68 -64.52 39.47
N SER A 95 17.75 -64.63 38.14
CA SER A 95 16.81 -65.25 37.16
C SER A 95 15.33 -65.55 37.50
N TYR A 96 14.40 -65.17 36.59
CA TYR A 96 13.58 -66.11 35.77
C TYR A 96 12.84 -65.37 34.63
N VAL A 97 12.61 -66.04 33.48
CA VAL A 97 11.94 -65.56 32.24
C VAL A 97 11.46 -66.78 31.44
N PRO A 98 10.38 -66.77 30.61
CA PRO A 98 9.21 -65.90 30.53
C PRO A 98 7.88 -66.67 30.77
N GLU A 99 6.72 -65.99 30.75
CA GLU A 99 5.55 -66.51 30.01
C GLU A 99 4.55 -65.40 29.63
N HIS A 100 3.66 -65.65 28.66
CA HIS A 100 2.63 -64.72 28.19
C HIS A 100 1.38 -64.76 29.07
N THR A 101 0.67 -63.62 29.20
CA THR A 101 -0.80 -63.65 29.24
C THR A 101 -1.42 -62.32 28.79
N ASP A 102 -2.50 -62.40 28.01
CA ASP A 102 -3.31 -61.25 27.59
C ASP A 102 -4.18 -60.74 28.75
N ARG A 103 -4.10 -59.44 29.06
CA ARG A 103 -5.15 -58.69 29.75
C ARG A 103 -5.30 -57.28 29.19
N ARG A 104 -6.28 -57.13 28.30
CA ARG A 104 -6.92 -55.86 27.97
C ARG A 104 -7.30 -55.08 29.23
N LEU A 105 -6.80 -53.86 29.38
CA LEU A 105 -7.33 -52.88 30.34
C LEU A 105 -8.33 -51.97 29.60
N GLN A 106 -9.63 -52.25 29.77
CA GLN A 106 -10.67 -51.31 29.38
C GLN A 106 -10.63 -50.10 30.34
N THR A 107 -9.95 -49.03 29.95
CA THR A 107 -10.12 -47.71 30.56
C THR A 107 -11.21 -46.96 29.82
N SER A 108 -12.46 -47.26 30.18
CA SER A 108 -13.62 -46.53 29.68
C SER A 108 -13.62 -45.10 30.24
N PHE A 109 -12.99 -44.18 29.53
CA PHE A 109 -13.28 -42.75 29.68
C PHE A 109 -14.71 -42.49 29.17
N SER A 110 -15.69 -42.69 30.05
CA SER A 110 -16.99 -42.08 29.91
C SER A 110 -16.81 -40.57 29.93
N LEU A 111 -17.08 -39.92 28.81
CA LEU A 111 -17.27 -38.46 28.77
C LEU A 111 -18.32 -38.10 29.83
N PRO A 112 -18.12 -37.03 30.62
CA PRO A 112 -19.19 -36.49 31.45
C PRO A 112 -20.38 -36.15 30.56
N SER A 113 -21.59 -36.45 31.02
CA SER A 113 -22.80 -35.86 30.44
C SER A 113 -22.74 -34.34 30.57
N PRO A 114 -23.31 -33.58 29.61
CA PRO A 114 -23.40 -32.12 29.70
C PRO A 114 -24.49 -31.71 30.71
N GLU A 115 -24.28 -32.03 31.99
CA GLU A 115 -24.97 -31.34 33.07
C GLU A 115 -24.45 -29.90 33.13
N MET A 116 -25.34 -28.95 33.44
CA MET A 116 -25.05 -27.53 33.26
C MET A 116 -23.97 -27.05 34.25
N GLY A 117 -22.76 -26.85 33.75
CA GLY A 117 -21.77 -26.01 34.42
C GLY A 117 -22.35 -24.59 34.59
N GLY A 118 -22.19 -24.02 35.78
CA GLY A 118 -22.75 -22.71 36.12
C GLY A 118 -22.30 -21.61 35.16
N PHE A 119 -23.15 -20.60 34.97
CA PHE A 119 -22.88 -19.51 34.04
C PHE A 119 -21.71 -18.66 34.56
N PRO A 120 -20.57 -18.53 33.83
CA PRO A 120 -19.34 -17.98 34.39
C PRO A 120 -19.37 -16.49 34.75
N PHE A 121 -20.48 -15.80 34.46
CA PHE A 121 -20.72 -14.39 34.77
C PHE A 121 -21.61 -14.18 36.00
N GLU A 122 -22.04 -15.25 36.70
CA GLU A 122 -22.77 -15.13 37.97
C GLU A 122 -21.86 -14.73 39.15
N ASP A 123 -20.56 -15.00 39.06
CA ASP A 123 -19.58 -14.52 40.03
C ASP A 123 -19.09 -13.11 39.65
N VAL A 124 -19.68 -12.11 40.30
CA VAL A 124 -19.39 -10.68 40.13
C VAL A 124 -17.92 -10.32 40.44
N SER A 125 -17.13 -11.22 41.03
CA SER A 125 -15.70 -11.01 41.31
C SER A 125 -14.76 -11.38 40.15
N HIS A 126 -15.20 -12.16 39.16
CA HIS A 126 -14.38 -12.59 38.03
C HIS A 126 -14.81 -11.89 36.72
N ARG A 127 -13.87 -11.15 36.11
CA ARG A 127 -14.09 -10.45 34.84
C ARG A 127 -13.33 -11.14 33.71
N VAL A 128 -14.06 -11.86 32.88
CA VAL A 128 -13.53 -12.63 31.73
C VAL A 128 -12.98 -11.77 30.58
N TRP A 129 -13.07 -10.45 30.71
CA TRP A 129 -12.47 -9.44 29.82
C TRP A 129 -11.25 -8.76 30.46
N GLU A 130 -10.76 -9.34 31.56
CA GLU A 130 -9.45 -9.08 32.18
C GLU A 130 -8.67 -10.42 32.34
N ASP A 131 -8.90 -11.40 31.46
CA ASP A 131 -8.31 -12.75 31.53
C ASP A 131 -7.95 -13.30 30.13
N PRO A 132 -6.68 -13.16 29.68
CA PRO A 132 -6.23 -13.60 28.36
C PRO A 132 -6.16 -15.13 28.19
N SER A 133 -6.50 -15.91 29.23
CA SER A 133 -6.73 -17.35 29.12
C SER A 133 -8.19 -17.69 28.77
N PHE A 134 -9.15 -16.80 29.02
CA PHE A 134 -10.58 -16.97 28.75
C PHE A 134 -11.03 -16.11 27.55
N ILE A 135 -10.65 -16.53 26.34
CA ILE A 135 -10.93 -15.76 25.11
C ILE A 135 -12.29 -16.05 24.45
N LYS A 136 -12.91 -17.20 24.76
CA LYS A 136 -14.17 -17.65 24.14
C LYS A 136 -14.98 -18.62 25.03
N TRP A 137 -16.30 -18.49 25.03
CA TRP A 137 -17.24 -19.43 25.69
C TRP A 137 -18.42 -19.75 24.76
N ARG A 138 -18.72 -21.04 24.60
CA ARG A 138 -19.71 -21.60 23.63
C ARG A 138 -19.51 -21.25 22.14
N LYS A 139 -18.53 -20.39 21.78
CA LYS A 139 -18.08 -20.14 20.40
C LYS A 139 -17.69 -21.47 19.73
N ARG A 140 -18.20 -21.74 18.54
CA ARG A 140 -17.79 -22.89 17.71
C ARG A 140 -16.32 -22.77 17.31
N GLU A 141 -15.70 -23.91 17.00
CA GLU A 141 -14.36 -23.90 16.40
C GLU A 141 -14.38 -23.23 15.02
N PRO A 142 -13.35 -22.45 14.66
CA PRO A 142 -13.27 -21.77 13.36
C PRO A 142 -13.38 -22.71 12.15
N HIS A 143 -14.05 -22.22 11.12
CA HIS A 143 -14.26 -22.91 9.85
C HIS A 143 -14.39 -21.90 8.71
N VAL A 144 -14.34 -22.40 7.47
CA VAL A 144 -14.56 -21.59 6.27
C VAL A 144 -15.98 -21.01 6.23
N PRO A 145 -16.23 -19.88 5.55
CA PRO A 145 -17.56 -19.29 5.43
C PRO A 145 -18.58 -20.26 4.85
N LEU A 146 -19.61 -20.57 5.64
CA LEU A 146 -20.72 -21.43 5.21
C LEU A 146 -21.78 -20.59 4.49
N ARG A 147 -22.39 -21.17 3.46
CA ARG A 147 -23.39 -20.55 2.57
C ARG A 147 -24.73 -21.29 2.59
N CYS A 148 -24.79 -22.51 3.14
CA CYS A 148 -26.02 -23.25 3.45
C CYS A 148 -26.98 -23.35 2.24
N HIS A 149 -26.51 -23.90 1.12
CA HIS A 149 -27.32 -23.99 -0.09
C HIS A 149 -28.37 -25.12 -0.01
N GLU A 150 -29.47 -24.96 -0.75
CA GLU A 150 -30.48 -26.01 -0.94
C GLU A 150 -30.06 -27.10 -1.94
N SER A 151 -29.19 -26.77 -2.90
CA SER A 151 -28.84 -27.66 -4.01
C SER A 151 -27.54 -27.23 -4.68
N VAL A 152 -26.97 -28.13 -5.49
CA VAL A 152 -25.82 -27.83 -6.35
C VAL A 152 -26.17 -26.74 -7.38
N GLU A 153 -27.39 -26.74 -7.93
CA GLU A 153 -27.81 -25.73 -8.91
C GLU A 153 -27.98 -24.35 -8.26
N GLY A 154 -28.56 -24.30 -7.05
CA GLY A 154 -28.65 -23.07 -6.24
C GLY A 154 -27.27 -22.52 -5.88
N SER A 155 -26.32 -23.39 -5.47
CA SER A 155 -24.91 -23.02 -5.25
C SER A 155 -24.29 -22.36 -6.48
N LEU A 156 -24.38 -23.00 -7.66
CA LEU A 156 -23.79 -22.46 -8.88
C LEU A 156 -24.47 -21.16 -9.35
N LYS A 157 -25.79 -21.03 -9.15
CA LYS A 157 -26.54 -19.79 -9.42
C LYS A 157 -26.11 -18.65 -8.49
N TYR A 158 -25.93 -18.92 -7.19
CA TYR A 158 -25.42 -17.93 -6.24
C TYR A 158 -24.07 -17.38 -6.72
N TRP A 159 -23.09 -18.23 -7.01
CA TRP A 159 -21.78 -17.77 -7.52
C TRP A 159 -21.86 -17.13 -8.91
N HIS A 160 -22.78 -17.54 -9.79
CA HIS A 160 -23.00 -16.87 -11.08
C HIS A 160 -23.42 -15.41 -10.92
N GLN A 161 -24.28 -15.10 -9.94
CA GLN A 161 -24.62 -13.71 -9.63
C GLN A 161 -23.49 -13.03 -8.84
N ARG A 162 -22.91 -13.70 -7.83
CA ARG A 162 -21.87 -13.15 -6.94
C ARG A 162 -20.58 -12.75 -7.66
N ASN A 163 -20.31 -13.32 -8.84
CA ASN A 163 -19.15 -13.01 -9.67
C ASN A 163 -19.42 -11.98 -10.79
N LYS A 164 -20.64 -11.39 -10.85
CA LYS A 164 -20.99 -10.25 -11.72
C LYS A 164 -20.63 -8.92 -11.03
N VAL A 165 -19.34 -8.77 -10.77
CA VAL A 165 -18.76 -7.58 -10.15
C VAL A 165 -17.59 -7.11 -11.00
N ASP A 166 -17.71 -5.90 -11.53
CA ASP A 166 -16.76 -5.28 -12.46
C ASP A 166 -16.67 -3.76 -12.22
N LEU A 167 -15.98 -3.07 -13.13
CA LEU A 167 -15.79 -1.61 -13.13
C LEU A 167 -17.07 -0.83 -12.84
N SER A 168 -18.23 -1.23 -13.37
CA SER A 168 -19.51 -0.52 -13.17
C SER A 168 -19.99 -0.56 -11.71
N VAL A 169 -19.66 -1.61 -10.96
CA VAL A 169 -19.98 -1.69 -9.52
C VAL A 169 -19.13 -0.70 -8.71
N SER A 170 -17.96 -0.30 -9.20
CA SER A 170 -17.18 0.77 -8.55
C SER A 170 -17.78 2.16 -8.72
N GLU A 171 -18.67 2.36 -9.70
CA GLU A 171 -19.33 3.65 -9.96
C GLU A 171 -20.46 3.93 -8.95
N SER A 172 -20.92 2.90 -8.22
CA SER A 172 -21.85 3.03 -7.08
C SER A 172 -21.15 3.08 -5.71
N SER A 173 -19.86 3.47 -5.67
CA SER A 173 -19.19 3.78 -4.41
C SER A 173 -19.69 5.11 -3.84
N VAL A 174 -19.92 5.14 -2.53
CA VAL A 174 -20.40 6.30 -1.77
C VAL A 174 -19.46 6.52 -0.59
N TRP A 175 -19.31 7.78 -0.15
CA TRP A 175 -18.33 8.14 0.88
C TRP A 175 -18.88 9.12 1.94
N ASP A 176 -20.09 9.65 1.72
CA ASP A 176 -20.83 10.58 2.56
C ASP A 176 -21.94 9.86 3.34
N ASP A 177 -22.99 10.57 3.78
CA ASP A 177 -24.05 10.03 4.64
C ASP A 177 -24.82 8.84 4.02
N ASP A 178 -24.93 8.76 2.69
CA ASP A 178 -25.63 7.66 2.01
C ASP A 178 -24.95 6.30 2.24
N ALA A 179 -23.66 6.32 2.64
CA ALA A 179 -22.92 5.14 3.07
C ALA A 179 -23.59 4.38 4.22
N VAL A 180 -24.36 5.05 5.09
CA VAL A 180 -25.09 4.39 6.19
C VAL A 180 -26.18 3.46 5.65
N GLN A 181 -26.90 3.86 4.60
CA GLN A 181 -27.89 2.98 3.97
C GLN A 181 -27.21 1.95 3.06
N ALA A 182 -26.17 2.35 2.31
CA ALA A 182 -25.43 1.43 1.43
C ALA A 182 -24.75 0.28 2.19
N ALA A 183 -24.32 0.48 3.44
CA ALA A 183 -23.85 -0.60 4.31
C ALA A 183 -24.96 -1.62 4.63
N LEU A 184 -26.16 -1.16 5.00
CA LEU A 184 -27.32 -2.02 5.26
C LEU A 184 -27.81 -2.76 3.99
N ASP A 185 -27.74 -2.10 2.84
CA ASP A 185 -28.10 -2.70 1.56
C ASP A 185 -27.04 -3.74 1.10
N SER A 186 -25.76 -3.50 1.40
CA SER A 186 -24.68 -4.48 1.18
C SER A 186 -24.87 -5.72 2.06
N ALA A 187 -25.23 -5.54 3.33
CA ALA A 187 -25.57 -6.63 4.26
C ALA A 187 -26.78 -7.47 3.79
N ALA A 188 -27.82 -6.80 3.28
CA ALA A 188 -28.98 -7.47 2.69
C ALA A 188 -28.63 -8.23 1.40
N LEU A 189 -27.66 -7.74 0.62
CA LEU A 189 -27.18 -8.39 -0.60
C LEU A 189 -26.39 -9.67 -0.32
N TRP A 190 -25.66 -9.77 0.80
CA TRP A 190 -24.83 -10.93 1.15
C TRP A 190 -25.63 -12.23 1.28
N VAL A 191 -26.81 -12.15 1.91
CA VAL A 191 -27.68 -13.29 2.20
C VAL A 191 -28.68 -13.58 1.08
N LYS A 192 -28.66 -12.79 0.01
CA LYS A 192 -29.60 -12.88 -1.09
C LYS A 192 -29.46 -14.23 -1.80
N ASP A 193 -30.61 -14.83 -2.11
CA ASP A 193 -30.73 -16.14 -2.78
C ASP A 193 -30.10 -17.33 -1.99
N LEU A 194 -29.83 -17.16 -0.68
CA LEU A 194 -29.41 -18.23 0.24
C LEU A 194 -30.60 -18.63 1.16
N PRO A 195 -31.33 -19.73 0.89
CA PRO A 195 -32.60 -20.02 1.57
C PRO A 195 -32.48 -20.41 3.05
N TYR A 196 -31.28 -20.76 3.52
CA TYR A 196 -30.99 -21.15 4.91
C TYR A 196 -30.05 -20.18 5.63
N VAL A 197 -29.95 -18.95 5.13
CA VAL A 197 -29.23 -17.84 5.74
C VAL A 197 -30.17 -16.64 5.86
N LYS A 198 -30.09 -15.88 6.95
CA LYS A 198 -30.89 -14.66 7.16
C LYS A 198 -30.05 -13.60 7.86
N SER A 199 -29.92 -12.42 7.26
CA SER A 199 -29.29 -11.29 7.94
C SER A 199 -30.20 -10.74 9.03
N LEU A 200 -29.60 -10.34 10.15
CA LEU A 200 -30.20 -9.54 11.21
C LEU A 200 -29.74 -8.07 11.16
N SER A 201 -28.86 -7.71 10.21
CA SER A 201 -28.43 -6.33 9.98
C SER A 201 -29.61 -5.41 9.66
N GLY A 202 -29.53 -4.16 10.11
CA GLY A 202 -30.63 -3.19 10.16
C GLY A 202 -30.54 -2.31 11.39
N PHE A 203 -31.60 -1.55 11.72
CA PHE A 203 -31.61 -0.69 12.91
C PHE A 203 -31.98 -1.48 14.17
N TRP A 204 -31.05 -1.54 15.13
CA TRP A 204 -31.20 -2.21 16.42
C TRP A 204 -31.44 -1.18 17.54
N LYS A 205 -32.08 -1.60 18.62
CA LYS A 205 -32.23 -0.79 19.84
C LYS A 205 -30.88 -0.69 20.55
N PHE A 206 -30.47 0.52 20.92
CA PHE A 206 -29.13 0.76 21.47
C PHE A 206 -29.11 1.73 22.66
N PHE A 207 -28.25 1.41 23.64
CA PHE A 207 -27.93 2.24 24.79
C PHE A 207 -26.43 2.09 25.12
N LEU A 208 -25.71 3.20 25.29
CA LEU A 208 -24.31 3.18 25.70
C LEU A 208 -24.20 3.45 27.22
N ALA A 209 -23.66 2.48 27.96
CA ALA A 209 -23.28 2.67 29.37
C ALA A 209 -21.81 3.13 29.46
N PRO A 210 -21.43 3.94 30.47
CA PRO A 210 -20.04 4.40 30.62
C PRO A 210 -19.07 3.29 31.06
N CYS A 211 -19.56 2.25 31.74
CA CYS A 211 -18.78 1.05 32.05
C CYS A 211 -19.68 -0.19 32.25
N PRO A 212 -19.13 -1.43 32.25
CA PRO A 212 -19.91 -2.66 32.39
C PRO A 212 -20.77 -2.71 33.67
N ALA A 213 -20.33 -2.06 34.75
CA ALA A 213 -21.07 -1.99 36.01
C ALA A 213 -22.24 -0.97 36.00
N LYS A 214 -22.53 -0.34 34.85
CA LYS A 214 -23.60 0.65 34.65
C LYS A 214 -24.57 0.28 33.52
N VAL A 215 -24.48 -0.93 32.96
CA VAL A 215 -25.49 -1.43 32.02
C VAL A 215 -26.88 -1.50 32.70
N PRO A 216 -27.99 -1.28 31.98
CA PRO A 216 -29.31 -1.33 32.59
C PRO A 216 -29.61 -2.73 33.18
N PRO A 217 -30.08 -2.84 34.43
CA PRO A 217 -30.35 -4.14 35.04
C PRO A 217 -31.33 -4.99 34.22
N ALA A 218 -30.99 -6.27 34.04
CA ALA A 218 -31.76 -7.24 33.27
C ALA A 218 -32.10 -6.81 31.82
N PHE A 219 -31.26 -5.99 31.16
CA PHE A 219 -31.50 -5.57 29.77
C PHE A 219 -31.56 -6.73 28.75
N HIS A 220 -31.11 -7.94 29.12
CA HIS A 220 -31.23 -9.15 28.30
C HIS A 220 -32.62 -9.82 28.38
N ASP A 221 -33.46 -9.48 29.36
CA ASP A 221 -34.75 -10.15 29.58
C ASP A 221 -35.78 -9.85 28.48
N VAL A 222 -36.65 -10.82 28.23
CA VAL A 222 -37.81 -10.66 27.32
C VAL A 222 -38.77 -9.58 27.82
N ALA A 223 -38.90 -9.41 29.14
CA ALA A 223 -39.79 -8.43 29.76
C ALA A 223 -39.23 -6.99 29.80
N PHE A 224 -37.94 -6.80 29.49
CA PHE A 224 -37.29 -5.48 29.57
C PHE A 224 -37.89 -4.49 28.55
N GLN A 225 -38.09 -3.24 28.98
CA GLN A 225 -38.73 -2.20 28.19
C GLN A 225 -37.69 -1.29 27.52
N ASP A 226 -37.35 -1.57 26.27
CA ASP A 226 -36.41 -0.78 25.46
C ASP A 226 -37.08 0.36 24.64
N ALA A 227 -38.37 0.62 24.87
CA ALA A 227 -39.16 1.59 24.10
C ALA A 227 -38.49 2.98 24.00
N GLU A 228 -37.86 3.43 25.09
CA GLU A 228 -37.17 4.73 25.20
C GLU A 228 -35.73 4.73 24.64
N TRP A 229 -35.14 3.57 24.33
CA TRP A 229 -33.79 3.51 23.75
C TRP A 229 -33.74 4.04 22.31
N GLY A 230 -32.59 4.59 21.93
CA GLY A 230 -32.32 5.01 20.57
C GLY A 230 -32.19 3.85 19.59
N MET A 231 -32.04 4.16 18.31
CA MET A 231 -31.76 3.19 17.25
C MET A 231 -30.36 3.43 16.70
N LEU A 232 -29.59 2.36 16.51
CA LEU A 232 -28.28 2.36 15.87
C LEU A 232 -28.30 1.34 14.71
N PRO A 233 -27.79 1.67 13.50
CA PRO A 233 -27.65 0.67 12.45
C PRO A 233 -26.60 -0.38 12.86
N VAL A 234 -26.84 -1.62 12.45
CA VAL A 234 -25.89 -2.73 12.56
C VAL A 234 -25.77 -3.34 11.16
N PRO A 235 -24.56 -3.45 10.57
CA PRO A 235 -23.27 -3.06 11.13
C PRO A 235 -23.08 -1.54 11.31
N SER A 236 -22.38 -1.14 12.38
CA SER A 236 -21.76 0.20 12.52
C SER A 236 -20.76 0.26 13.68
N ASN A 237 -19.94 1.31 13.70
CA ASN A 237 -19.23 1.75 14.90
C ASN A 237 -20.02 2.88 15.61
N TRP A 238 -20.28 2.76 16.92
CA TRP A 238 -21.17 3.71 17.61
C TRP A 238 -20.61 5.14 17.69
N GLN A 239 -19.29 5.31 17.60
CA GLN A 239 -18.62 6.60 17.49
C GLN A 239 -19.07 7.37 16.23
N MET A 240 -19.27 6.66 15.11
CA MET A 240 -19.72 7.24 13.83
C MET A 240 -21.20 7.67 13.82
N HIS A 241 -21.88 7.47 14.95
CA HIS A 241 -23.25 7.91 15.21
C HIS A 241 -23.35 8.83 16.45
N GLY A 242 -22.22 9.34 16.96
CA GLY A 242 -22.18 10.40 17.98
C GLY A 242 -22.47 9.95 19.41
N PHE A 243 -22.48 8.65 19.71
CA PHE A 243 -22.66 8.15 21.08
C PHE A 243 -21.41 8.29 21.96
N ASP A 244 -20.24 8.40 21.33
CA ASP A 244 -18.90 8.39 21.95
C ASP A 244 -17.91 9.00 20.94
N LYS A 245 -16.70 9.37 21.37
CA LYS A 245 -15.65 9.88 20.47
C LYS A 245 -14.79 8.75 19.89
N PRO A 246 -14.46 8.81 18.59
CA PRO A 246 -13.33 8.03 18.06
C PRO A 246 -12.04 8.57 18.70
N ILE A 247 -10.99 7.74 18.78
CA ILE A 247 -9.67 8.13 19.28
C ILE A 247 -8.65 7.65 18.26
N TYR A 248 -7.75 8.52 17.81
CA TYR A 248 -6.62 8.12 16.97
C TYR A 248 -5.32 8.23 17.74
N THR A 249 -4.68 7.08 17.97
CA THR A 249 -3.29 6.98 18.45
C THR A 249 -2.56 5.93 17.61
N ASN A 250 -1.24 6.10 17.48
CA ASN A 250 -0.35 5.14 16.86
C ASN A 250 0.14 4.13 17.93
N VAL A 251 1.23 4.45 18.62
CA VAL A 251 1.91 3.53 19.57
C VAL A 251 1.33 3.60 20.99
N VAL A 252 0.49 4.58 21.30
CA VAL A 252 0.02 4.82 22.67
C VAL A 252 -1.38 4.26 22.85
N TYR A 253 -1.52 3.19 23.64
CA TYR A 253 -2.82 2.69 24.10
C TYR A 253 -3.70 3.86 24.62
N PRO A 254 -4.96 3.96 24.17
CA PRO A 254 -5.89 5.01 24.62
C PRO A 254 -6.41 4.81 26.05
N PHE A 255 -5.93 3.79 26.75
CA PHE A 255 -6.19 3.45 28.15
C PHE A 255 -4.88 3.03 28.86
N PRO A 256 -4.83 2.97 30.20
CA PRO A 256 -3.60 2.64 30.93
C PRO A 256 -3.05 1.24 30.57
N LEU A 257 -1.74 1.17 30.31
CA LEU A 257 -1.01 -0.07 30.04
C LEU A 257 -0.72 -0.82 31.37
N ASP A 258 -1.70 -1.58 31.84
CA ASP A 258 -1.68 -2.38 33.08
C ASP A 258 -2.24 -3.81 32.83
N PRO A 259 -1.63 -4.59 31.93
CA PRO A 259 -2.21 -5.84 31.43
C PRO A 259 -2.32 -6.92 32.52
N PRO A 260 -3.44 -7.68 32.61
CA PRO A 260 -4.57 -7.72 31.67
C PRO A 260 -5.73 -6.77 32.03
N HIS A 261 -5.55 -5.84 32.98
CA HIS A 261 -6.63 -4.98 33.46
C HIS A 261 -7.01 -3.89 32.47
N VAL A 262 -8.28 -3.47 32.52
CA VAL A 262 -8.83 -2.37 31.71
C VAL A 262 -9.57 -1.36 32.60
N PRO A 263 -9.82 -0.12 32.14
CA PRO A 263 -10.55 0.87 32.92
C PRO A 263 -11.91 0.36 33.43
N GLN A 264 -12.16 0.50 34.73
CA GLN A 264 -13.36 -0.07 35.37
C GLN A 264 -14.52 0.93 35.44
N ASP A 265 -14.21 2.23 35.45
CA ASP A 265 -15.18 3.33 35.45
C ASP A 265 -15.31 4.05 34.08
N ASP A 266 -14.43 3.74 33.12
CA ASP A 266 -14.36 4.37 31.78
C ASP A 266 -14.09 3.33 30.67
N ASN A 267 -15.06 2.43 30.48
CA ASN A 267 -15.02 1.40 29.44
C ASN A 267 -16.38 1.37 28.74
N PRO A 268 -16.61 2.28 27.77
CA PRO A 268 -17.88 2.44 27.09
C PRO A 268 -18.45 1.10 26.62
N THR A 269 -19.64 0.77 27.12
CA THR A 269 -20.26 -0.55 27.00
C THR A 269 -21.58 -0.44 26.24
N GLY A 270 -21.60 -0.91 25.00
CA GLY A 270 -22.77 -0.89 24.12
C GLY A 270 -23.76 -2.00 24.46
N CYS A 271 -24.95 -1.63 24.93
CA CYS A 271 -26.08 -2.53 25.08
C CYS A 271 -26.94 -2.50 23.82
N TYR A 272 -27.00 -3.62 23.11
CA TYR A 272 -27.79 -3.80 21.89
C TYR A 272 -28.98 -4.72 22.14
N ARG A 273 -30.13 -4.44 21.52
CA ARG A 273 -31.31 -5.33 21.46
C ARG A 273 -31.91 -5.38 20.05
N THR A 274 -32.33 -6.55 19.60
CA THR A 274 -33.11 -6.74 18.37
C THR A 274 -34.08 -7.91 18.49
N TYR A 275 -35.01 -8.03 17.53
CA TYR A 275 -36.15 -8.95 17.60
C TYR A 275 -36.30 -9.73 16.29
N PHE A 276 -36.34 -11.07 16.35
CA PHE A 276 -36.41 -11.91 15.17
C PHE A 276 -37.35 -13.12 15.31
N GLN A 277 -37.99 -13.50 14.20
CA GLN A 277 -38.68 -14.78 14.02
C GLN A 277 -37.84 -15.71 13.15
N ILE A 278 -37.91 -17.02 13.42
CA ILE A 278 -37.24 -18.06 12.64
C ILE A 278 -38.20 -18.54 11.53
N PRO A 279 -37.82 -18.48 10.24
CA PRO A 279 -38.67 -18.91 9.13
C PRO A 279 -39.17 -20.34 9.29
N LYS A 280 -40.44 -20.59 8.93
CA LYS A 280 -41.05 -21.93 9.02
C LYS A 280 -40.40 -22.94 8.05
N GLU A 281 -39.80 -22.42 6.99
CA GLU A 281 -39.00 -23.11 5.98
C GLU A 281 -37.76 -23.79 6.59
N TRP A 282 -37.38 -23.42 7.82
CA TRP A 282 -36.24 -23.98 8.54
C TRP A 282 -36.63 -25.09 9.53
N GLU A 283 -37.87 -25.59 9.49
CA GLU A 283 -38.37 -26.64 10.38
C GLU A 283 -37.43 -27.86 10.44
N GLY A 284 -37.20 -28.38 11.65
CA GLY A 284 -36.27 -29.49 11.89
C GLY A 284 -34.78 -29.19 11.70
N ARG A 285 -34.37 -27.94 11.46
CA ARG A 285 -32.96 -27.52 11.34
C ARG A 285 -32.39 -27.00 12.68
N ARG A 286 -31.07 -27.08 12.84
CA ARG A 286 -30.28 -26.48 13.92
C ARG A 286 -29.98 -25.02 13.57
N ILE A 287 -30.08 -24.11 14.53
CA ILE A 287 -30.02 -22.67 14.31
C ILE A 287 -28.79 -22.09 15.00
N PHE A 288 -27.99 -21.35 14.23
CA PHE A 288 -26.75 -20.73 14.67
C PHE A 288 -26.83 -19.22 14.52
N LEU A 289 -26.34 -18.50 15.53
CA LEU A 289 -26.13 -17.06 15.51
C LEU A 289 -24.66 -16.80 15.18
N HIS A 290 -24.40 -16.08 14.10
CA HIS A 290 -23.08 -15.79 13.57
C HIS A 290 -22.85 -14.27 13.54
N PHE A 291 -21.90 -13.78 14.32
CA PHE A 291 -21.39 -12.42 14.21
C PHE A 291 -20.12 -12.46 13.35
N GLU A 292 -20.02 -11.67 12.29
CA GLU A 292 -18.82 -11.65 11.43
C GLU A 292 -17.63 -10.94 12.09
N ALA A 293 -17.89 -9.91 12.91
CA ALA A 293 -16.91 -9.22 13.76
C ALA A 293 -17.62 -8.28 14.77
N VAL A 294 -17.06 -8.18 16.00
CA VAL A 294 -17.55 -7.27 17.06
C VAL A 294 -16.37 -6.72 17.84
N ASP A 295 -16.27 -5.39 17.97
CA ASP A 295 -15.10 -4.68 18.50
C ASP A 295 -15.35 -4.16 19.95
N SER A 296 -14.64 -4.60 21.00
CA SER A 296 -13.49 -5.54 21.03
C SER A 296 -13.79 -6.91 21.67
N ALA A 297 -14.78 -6.97 22.58
CA ALA A 297 -15.27 -8.22 23.19
C ALA A 297 -16.77 -8.14 23.49
N PHE A 298 -17.48 -9.27 23.50
CA PHE A 298 -18.93 -9.25 23.73
C PHE A 298 -19.52 -10.51 24.37
N ILE A 299 -20.66 -10.33 25.06
CA ILE A 299 -21.53 -11.37 25.59
C ILE A 299 -22.88 -11.29 24.86
N ALA A 300 -23.48 -12.43 24.50
CA ALA A 300 -24.78 -12.49 23.85
C ALA A 300 -25.81 -13.36 24.60
N TRP A 301 -27.08 -12.95 24.54
CA TRP A 301 -28.25 -13.64 25.11
C TRP A 301 -29.36 -13.78 24.06
N ILE A 302 -30.07 -14.90 24.12
CA ILE A 302 -31.33 -15.14 23.40
C ILE A 302 -32.44 -15.38 24.43
N ASN A 303 -33.50 -14.57 24.39
CA ASN A 303 -34.67 -14.68 25.29
C ASN A 303 -34.30 -14.66 26.79
N GLY A 304 -33.32 -13.83 27.17
CA GLY A 304 -32.76 -13.79 28.54
C GLY A 304 -31.74 -14.90 28.85
N MET A 305 -31.68 -15.97 28.05
CA MET A 305 -30.71 -17.06 28.25
C MET A 305 -29.36 -16.73 27.58
N PRO A 306 -28.23 -16.81 28.29
CA PRO A 306 -26.92 -16.54 27.70
C PRO A 306 -26.49 -17.61 26.71
N VAL A 307 -25.97 -17.19 25.55
CA VAL A 307 -25.58 -18.10 24.45
C VAL A 307 -24.08 -18.16 24.19
N GLY A 308 -23.30 -17.12 24.51
CA GLY A 308 -21.86 -17.13 24.26
C GLY A 308 -21.10 -15.86 24.64
N TYR A 309 -19.76 -15.96 24.56
CA TYR A 309 -18.79 -14.87 24.70
C TYR A 309 -17.62 -15.05 23.71
N SER A 310 -17.08 -13.94 23.21
CA SER A 310 -15.91 -13.91 22.31
C SER A 310 -15.13 -12.61 22.45
N GLN A 311 -13.81 -12.72 22.27
CA GLN A 311 -12.91 -11.65 21.84
C GLN A 311 -12.54 -11.78 20.34
N ASP A 312 -11.53 -11.03 19.91
CA ASP A 312 -11.05 -10.79 18.53
C ASP A 312 -12.02 -9.94 17.71
N SER A 313 -11.68 -8.66 17.53
CA SER A 313 -12.51 -7.70 16.81
C SER A 313 -12.62 -7.93 15.30
N ARG A 314 -11.96 -8.94 14.72
CA ARG A 314 -11.77 -9.09 13.27
C ARG A 314 -12.09 -10.49 12.73
N LEU A 315 -12.42 -11.44 13.59
CA LEU A 315 -12.81 -12.80 13.21
C LEU A 315 -14.21 -13.18 13.72
N PRO A 316 -14.92 -14.08 13.02
CA PRO A 316 -16.30 -14.39 13.35
C PRO A 316 -16.45 -15.13 14.68
N ALA A 317 -17.63 -15.00 15.28
CA ALA A 317 -18.06 -15.71 16.47
C ALA A 317 -19.44 -16.32 16.26
N GLU A 318 -19.51 -17.65 16.27
CA GLU A 318 -20.72 -18.42 15.98
C GLU A 318 -21.15 -19.31 17.16
N PHE A 319 -22.44 -19.30 17.48
CA PHE A 319 -23.03 -20.01 18.62
C PHE A 319 -24.27 -20.79 18.18
N GLU A 320 -24.44 -22.05 18.63
CA GLU A 320 -25.71 -22.75 18.45
C GLU A 320 -26.76 -22.23 19.44
N ILE A 321 -27.89 -21.76 18.92
CA ILE A 321 -29.01 -21.17 19.67
C ILE A 321 -30.31 -21.99 19.56
N SER A 322 -30.27 -23.17 18.92
CA SER A 322 -31.40 -24.07 18.67
C SER A 322 -32.35 -24.22 19.87
N ASP A 323 -31.80 -24.47 21.06
CA ASP A 323 -32.58 -24.76 22.28
C ASP A 323 -32.92 -23.51 23.10
N ASN A 324 -32.47 -22.32 22.68
CA ASN A 324 -32.71 -21.04 23.36
C ASN A 324 -33.85 -20.24 22.71
N CYS A 325 -34.30 -20.63 21.52
CA CYS A 325 -35.33 -19.93 20.74
C CYS A 325 -36.76 -20.42 21.03
N HIS A 326 -37.73 -19.57 20.70
CA HIS A 326 -39.12 -19.99 20.46
C HIS A 326 -39.17 -20.99 19.28
N PRO A 327 -40.17 -21.89 19.23
CA PRO A 327 -40.30 -22.89 18.15
C PRO A 327 -40.23 -22.29 16.74
N ILE A 328 -39.70 -23.07 15.80
CA ILE A 328 -39.54 -22.65 14.41
C ILE A 328 -40.92 -22.37 13.78
N GLY A 329 -41.02 -21.28 13.02
CA GLY A 329 -42.31 -20.81 12.48
C GLY A 329 -43.31 -20.30 13.52
N SER A 330 -42.90 -20.05 14.78
CA SER A 330 -43.71 -19.32 15.76
C SER A 330 -43.85 -17.85 15.38
N GLU A 331 -45.02 -17.28 15.68
CA GLU A 331 -45.27 -15.84 15.57
C GLU A 331 -44.61 -15.05 16.72
N GLU A 332 -44.16 -15.73 17.78
CA GLU A 332 -43.44 -15.11 18.90
C GLU A 332 -42.04 -14.64 18.45
N LYS A 333 -41.68 -13.40 18.80
CA LYS A 333 -40.38 -12.82 18.46
C LYS A 333 -39.34 -13.20 19.51
N ASN A 334 -38.26 -13.83 19.07
CA ASN A 334 -37.07 -14.00 19.87
C ASN A 334 -36.42 -12.63 20.11
N VAL A 335 -35.89 -12.43 21.33
CA VAL A 335 -35.08 -11.27 21.71
C VAL A 335 -33.61 -11.66 21.64
N LEU A 336 -32.83 -10.98 20.81
CA LEU A 336 -31.37 -11.01 20.87
C LEU A 336 -30.91 -9.77 21.63
N ALA A 337 -30.15 -9.97 22.71
CA ALA A 337 -29.48 -8.92 23.45
C ALA A 337 -27.96 -9.15 23.43
N VAL A 338 -27.17 -8.08 23.29
CA VAL A 338 -25.70 -8.15 23.24
C VAL A 338 -25.11 -7.05 24.11
N GLN A 339 -24.09 -7.40 24.90
CA GLN A 339 -23.25 -6.45 25.63
C GLN A 339 -21.88 -6.43 24.95
N VAL A 340 -21.51 -5.30 24.35
CA VAL A 340 -20.20 -5.09 23.70
C VAL A 340 -19.36 -4.17 24.58
N LEU A 341 -18.11 -4.54 24.86
CA LEU A 341 -17.16 -3.74 25.61
C LEU A 341 -16.19 -3.05 24.64
N ARG A 342 -15.87 -1.77 24.88
CA ARG A 342 -14.82 -1.05 24.14
C ARG A 342 -13.44 -1.61 24.49
N TRP A 343 -13.14 -1.79 25.78
CA TRP A 343 -11.87 -2.33 26.27
C TRP A 343 -12.04 -3.74 26.84
N SER A 344 -11.10 -4.62 26.51
CA SER A 344 -10.91 -5.96 27.07
C SER A 344 -9.41 -6.30 27.12
N ASP A 345 -9.01 -7.37 27.79
CA ASP A 345 -7.63 -7.87 27.68
C ASP A 345 -7.24 -8.14 26.21
N GLY A 346 -8.19 -8.57 25.39
CA GLY A 346 -8.04 -8.68 23.93
C GLY A 346 -7.62 -7.39 23.24
N SER A 347 -7.96 -6.20 23.76
CA SER A 347 -7.53 -4.90 23.23
C SER A 347 -6.02 -4.68 23.32
N TYR A 348 -5.30 -5.37 24.21
CA TYR A 348 -3.84 -5.33 24.25
C TYR A 348 -3.18 -6.01 23.04
N LEU A 349 -3.94 -6.79 22.25
CA LEU A 349 -3.47 -7.43 21.00
C LEU A 349 -3.99 -6.72 19.74
N GLU A 350 -4.59 -5.53 19.86
CA GLU A 350 -5.26 -4.83 18.76
C GLU A 350 -4.78 -3.37 18.62
N ASP A 351 -3.52 -3.16 19.02
CA ASP A 351 -2.83 -1.87 19.14
C ASP A 351 -2.26 -1.39 17.79
N GLN A 352 -3.13 -1.33 16.78
CA GLN A 352 -2.81 -0.92 15.42
C GLN A 352 -2.90 0.60 15.24
N ASP A 353 -2.06 1.16 14.35
CA ASP A 353 -2.06 2.57 13.92
C ASP A 353 -3.32 2.95 13.11
N HIS A 354 -4.48 2.99 13.78
CA HIS A 354 -5.78 3.36 13.21
C HIS A 354 -6.75 3.91 14.26
N TRP A 355 -7.97 4.23 13.84
CA TRP A 355 -9.01 4.68 14.76
C TRP A 355 -9.52 3.58 15.70
N TRP A 356 -9.41 3.85 17.01
CA TRP A 356 -10.00 3.07 18.09
C TRP A 356 -11.52 3.27 18.16
N LEU A 357 -12.22 2.64 17.23
CA LEU A 357 -13.69 2.53 17.20
C LEU A 357 -14.17 1.29 17.99
N SER A 358 -15.48 1.06 18.06
CA SER A 358 -16.07 -0.08 18.80
C SER A 358 -17.45 -0.46 18.25
N GLY A 359 -17.97 -1.64 18.62
CA GLY A 359 -19.33 -2.07 18.28
C GLY A 359 -19.41 -3.23 17.29
N ILE A 360 -20.63 -3.59 16.91
CA ILE A 360 -20.93 -4.64 15.92
C ILE A 360 -20.72 -4.06 14.51
N HIS A 361 -19.49 -4.13 13.99
CA HIS A 361 -19.05 -3.38 12.79
C HIS A 361 -19.04 -4.17 11.47
N ARG A 362 -19.22 -5.51 11.53
CA ARG A 362 -19.58 -6.38 10.40
C ARG A 362 -20.90 -7.12 10.70
N ASP A 363 -21.38 -7.93 9.77
CA ASP A 363 -22.76 -8.44 9.80
C ASP A 363 -23.10 -9.40 10.95
N VAL A 364 -24.40 -9.49 11.24
CA VAL A 364 -24.98 -10.52 12.12
C VAL A 364 -25.96 -11.36 11.33
N LEU A 365 -25.71 -12.67 11.28
CA LEU A 365 -26.44 -13.64 10.48
C LEU A 365 -27.05 -14.73 11.36
N LEU A 366 -28.18 -15.30 10.91
CA LEU A 366 -28.68 -16.59 11.34
C LEU A 366 -28.41 -17.62 10.24
N LEU A 367 -27.86 -18.77 10.61
CA LEU A 367 -27.63 -19.92 9.74
C LEU A 367 -28.51 -21.10 10.19
N ALA A 368 -29.12 -21.81 9.24
CA ALA A 368 -29.91 -23.02 9.52
C ALA A 368 -29.27 -24.26 8.89
N LYS A 369 -28.65 -25.12 9.70
CA LYS A 369 -28.01 -26.37 9.25
C LYS A 369 -28.91 -27.58 9.55
N PRO A 370 -28.88 -28.66 8.74
CA PRO A 370 -29.55 -29.92 9.10
C PRO A 370 -28.97 -30.53 10.38
N GLN A 371 -29.62 -31.55 10.96
CA GLN A 371 -29.17 -32.15 12.23
C GLN A 371 -27.76 -32.76 12.15
N VAL A 372 -27.42 -33.33 10.99
CA VAL A 372 -26.07 -33.76 10.59
C VAL A 372 -25.64 -32.93 9.39
N PHE A 373 -24.50 -32.22 9.47
CA PHE A 373 -24.13 -31.18 8.50
C PHE A 373 -22.61 -31.04 8.26
N ILE A 374 -22.23 -30.37 7.17
CA ILE A 374 -20.84 -30.05 6.80
C ILE A 374 -20.35 -28.91 7.71
N ALA A 375 -19.43 -29.22 8.62
CA ALA A 375 -18.96 -28.29 9.64
C ALA A 375 -17.74 -27.46 9.21
N ASP A 376 -16.88 -28.01 8.35
CA ASP A 376 -15.69 -27.36 7.80
C ASP A 376 -15.17 -28.14 6.58
N TYR A 377 -14.46 -27.48 5.66
CA TYR A 377 -13.78 -28.14 4.55
C TYR A 377 -12.53 -27.38 4.05
N PHE A 378 -11.49 -28.14 3.66
CA PHE A 378 -10.21 -27.61 3.17
C PHE A 378 -9.93 -28.15 1.77
N PHE A 379 -9.85 -27.24 0.78
CA PHE A 379 -9.41 -27.51 -0.58
C PHE A 379 -7.88 -27.50 -0.69
N LYS A 380 -7.30 -28.51 -1.36
CA LYS A 380 -5.86 -28.63 -1.64
C LYS A 380 -5.64 -29.03 -3.10
N SER A 381 -4.67 -28.40 -3.76
CA SER A 381 -4.29 -28.71 -5.15
C SER A 381 -2.78 -28.89 -5.27
N SER A 382 -2.35 -30.07 -5.77
CA SER A 382 -0.95 -30.41 -6.02
C SER A 382 -0.69 -30.51 -7.51
N LEU A 383 0.06 -29.55 -8.06
CA LEU A 383 0.43 -29.52 -9.48
C LEU A 383 1.59 -30.46 -9.79
N ALA A 384 1.48 -31.18 -10.91
CA ALA A 384 2.58 -31.96 -11.48
C ALA A 384 3.72 -31.03 -11.95
N GLU A 385 4.97 -31.51 -11.96
CA GLU A 385 6.18 -30.73 -12.30
C GLU A 385 6.13 -30.03 -13.66
N ASN A 386 5.37 -30.59 -14.61
CA ASN A 386 5.17 -30.08 -15.97
C ASN A 386 3.86 -29.27 -16.13
N PHE A 387 3.12 -29.03 -15.05
CA PHE A 387 1.82 -28.36 -14.99
C PHE A 387 0.69 -29.00 -15.84
N SER A 388 0.88 -30.20 -16.41
CA SER A 388 -0.12 -30.82 -17.28
C SER A 388 -1.32 -31.42 -16.53
N SER A 389 -1.27 -31.46 -15.20
CA SER A 389 -2.37 -31.87 -14.33
C SER A 389 -2.18 -31.38 -12.90
N SER A 390 -3.29 -31.21 -12.17
CA SER A 390 -3.30 -31.11 -10.71
C SER A 390 -4.03 -32.31 -10.11
N ASP A 391 -3.42 -32.93 -9.12
CA ASP A 391 -4.16 -33.77 -8.18
C ASP A 391 -4.92 -32.84 -7.21
N ILE A 392 -6.15 -33.21 -6.87
CA ILE A 392 -7.07 -32.43 -6.06
C ILE A 392 -7.46 -33.25 -4.84
N GLN A 393 -7.42 -32.63 -3.66
CA GLN A 393 -7.86 -33.22 -2.40
C GLN A 393 -8.80 -32.25 -1.67
N VAL A 394 -9.85 -32.79 -1.06
CA VAL A 394 -10.74 -32.03 -0.17
C VAL A 394 -10.91 -32.80 1.13
N GLU A 395 -10.51 -32.19 2.24
CA GLU A 395 -10.81 -32.65 3.59
C GLU A 395 -12.16 -32.06 4.04
N VAL A 396 -13.04 -32.88 4.62
CA VAL A 396 -14.38 -32.47 5.07
C VAL A 396 -14.63 -32.98 6.49
N LYS A 397 -15.00 -32.06 7.39
CA LYS A 397 -15.50 -32.37 8.74
C LYS A 397 -17.04 -32.31 8.71
N ILE A 398 -17.70 -33.20 9.44
CA ILE A 398 -19.15 -33.12 9.70
C ILE A 398 -19.42 -33.00 11.20
N ASP A 399 -20.47 -32.25 11.54
CA ASP A 399 -21.10 -32.32 12.86
C ASP A 399 -22.25 -33.32 12.77
N ASN A 400 -22.20 -34.36 13.60
CA ASN A 400 -23.23 -35.38 13.75
C ASN A 400 -23.72 -35.50 15.21
N SER A 401 -23.46 -34.50 16.04
CA SER A 401 -23.72 -34.51 17.50
C SER A 401 -25.20 -34.62 17.87
N ARG A 402 -26.11 -34.23 16.96
CA ARG A 402 -27.57 -34.39 17.07
C ARG A 402 -28.15 -35.48 16.13
N ALA A 403 -27.33 -36.40 15.64
CA ALA A 403 -27.81 -37.56 14.87
C ALA A 403 -28.74 -38.46 15.71
N SER A 404 -29.70 -39.14 15.08
CA SER A 404 -30.56 -40.10 15.78
C SER A 404 -29.77 -41.34 16.17
N PRO A 405 -30.06 -42.00 17.31
CA PRO A 405 -29.50 -43.32 17.64
C PRO A 405 -29.85 -44.47 16.67
N LYS A 406 -30.57 -44.18 15.58
CA LYS A 406 -30.85 -45.08 14.45
C LYS A 406 -29.94 -44.84 13.24
N ASP A 407 -29.26 -43.69 13.20
CA ASP A 407 -28.45 -43.24 12.08
C ASP A 407 -26.97 -43.52 12.42
N ASP A 408 -26.44 -44.69 12.05
CA ASP A 408 -24.99 -44.91 12.10
C ASP A 408 -24.34 -43.96 11.07
N PRO A 409 -23.54 -42.96 11.47
CA PRO A 409 -23.07 -41.94 10.52
C PRO A 409 -22.15 -42.49 9.43
N CYS A 410 -21.47 -43.61 9.69
CA CYS A 410 -20.57 -44.28 8.74
C CYS A 410 -21.31 -45.15 7.72
N VAL A 411 -22.60 -45.45 7.96
CA VAL A 411 -23.45 -46.28 7.08
C VAL A 411 -24.60 -45.46 6.46
N SER A 412 -25.02 -44.38 7.12
CA SER A 412 -26.24 -43.63 6.80
C SER A 412 -26.01 -42.38 5.95
N PHE A 413 -24.75 -41.93 5.81
CA PHE A 413 -24.41 -40.74 5.03
C PHE A 413 -23.24 -40.99 4.06
N SER A 414 -23.22 -40.23 2.97
CA SER A 414 -22.11 -40.17 2.00
C SER A 414 -21.78 -38.73 1.65
N ILE A 415 -20.51 -38.47 1.30
CA ILE A 415 -20.05 -37.14 0.88
C ILE A 415 -19.59 -37.23 -0.57
N ASN A 416 -20.00 -36.25 -1.38
CA ASN A 416 -19.48 -36.02 -2.72
C ASN A 416 -18.99 -34.57 -2.82
N ALA A 417 -17.92 -34.34 -3.59
CA ALA A 417 -17.47 -33.02 -3.93
C ALA A 417 -17.09 -32.94 -5.42
N ALA A 418 -17.23 -31.76 -6.03
CA ALA A 418 -16.99 -31.55 -7.45
C ALA A 418 -16.46 -30.13 -7.74
N LEU A 419 -15.69 -30.00 -8.82
CA LEU A 419 -15.20 -28.73 -9.34
C LEU A 419 -15.93 -28.34 -10.63
N TYR A 420 -16.34 -27.07 -10.72
CA TYR A 420 -17.00 -26.48 -11.88
C TYR A 420 -16.19 -25.30 -12.43
N ASP A 421 -15.94 -25.27 -13.74
CA ASP A 421 -15.21 -24.19 -14.42
C ASP A 421 -16.08 -22.93 -14.57
N THR A 422 -15.55 -21.77 -14.18
CA THR A 422 -16.25 -20.47 -14.31
C THR A 422 -16.03 -19.77 -15.64
N GLY A 423 -15.12 -20.25 -16.49
CA GLY A 423 -14.69 -19.54 -17.71
C GLY A 423 -15.78 -19.30 -18.76
N SER A 424 -16.87 -20.07 -18.74
CA SER A 424 -18.05 -19.91 -19.61
C SER A 424 -19.12 -18.98 -19.02
N TRP A 425 -18.98 -18.55 -17.77
CA TRP A 425 -20.05 -17.87 -17.02
C TRP A 425 -20.21 -16.40 -17.42
N TYR A 426 -19.12 -15.78 -17.87
CA TYR A 426 -19.08 -14.36 -18.26
C TYR A 426 -19.63 -14.10 -19.68
N THR A 427 -19.93 -15.16 -20.44
CA THR A 427 -20.52 -15.10 -21.78
C THR A 427 -21.87 -15.82 -21.90
N SER A 428 -22.42 -16.30 -20.77
CA SER A 428 -23.69 -17.02 -20.71
C SER A 428 -24.69 -16.36 -19.76
N ASP A 429 -25.97 -16.58 -20.04
CA ASP A 429 -27.12 -16.09 -19.26
C ASP A 429 -27.32 -16.80 -17.90
N GLY A 430 -26.49 -17.82 -17.60
CA GLY A 430 -26.65 -18.71 -16.45
C GLY A 430 -27.40 -20.01 -16.79
N SER A 431 -27.74 -20.26 -18.06
CA SER A 431 -28.19 -21.58 -18.50
C SER A 431 -27.03 -22.60 -18.49
N GLY A 432 -27.34 -23.86 -18.18
CA GLY A 432 -26.39 -24.97 -18.30
C GLY A 432 -25.25 -25.04 -17.26
N LEU A 433 -25.25 -24.25 -16.18
CA LEU A 433 -24.13 -24.17 -15.22
C LEU A 433 -23.60 -25.55 -14.75
N LEU A 434 -24.51 -26.52 -14.52
CA LEU A 434 -24.21 -27.90 -14.12
C LEU A 434 -23.34 -28.68 -15.12
N SER A 435 -23.32 -28.33 -16.42
CA SER A 435 -22.50 -29.03 -17.42
C SER A 435 -21.04 -28.56 -17.45
N ASN A 436 -20.66 -27.53 -16.68
CA ASN A 436 -19.28 -27.07 -16.55
C ASN A 436 -18.45 -27.86 -15.52
N ILE A 437 -18.93 -29.05 -15.10
CA ILE A 437 -18.20 -29.92 -14.18
C ILE A 437 -16.92 -30.45 -14.83
N VAL A 438 -15.79 -30.24 -14.17
CA VAL A 438 -14.46 -30.68 -14.65
C VAL A 438 -13.86 -31.81 -13.83
N VAL A 439 -14.22 -31.94 -12.55
CA VAL A 439 -13.77 -33.04 -11.68
C VAL A 439 -14.91 -33.49 -10.77
N ASN A 440 -15.08 -34.81 -10.63
CA ASN A 440 -15.81 -35.42 -9.51
C ASN A 440 -14.76 -36.02 -8.55
N LEU A 441 -14.88 -35.75 -7.26
CA LEU A 441 -13.98 -36.25 -6.22
C LEU A 441 -14.61 -37.47 -5.53
N THR A 442 -13.82 -38.53 -5.34
CA THR A 442 -14.21 -39.77 -4.66
C THR A 442 -13.61 -39.87 -3.27
N THR A 443 -14.34 -40.44 -2.32
CA THR A 443 -13.88 -40.68 -0.95
C THR A 443 -12.73 -41.70 -0.91
N ILE A 444 -11.64 -41.36 -0.22
CA ILE A 444 -10.51 -42.26 0.04
C ILE A 444 -10.90 -43.24 1.17
N PRO A 445 -10.58 -44.55 1.08
CA PRO A 445 -10.80 -45.50 2.17
C PRO A 445 -10.01 -45.14 3.43
N SER A 446 -10.59 -45.38 4.62
CA SER A 446 -9.98 -45.01 5.91
C SER A 446 -8.64 -45.71 6.23
N SER A 447 -8.24 -46.73 5.46
CA SER A 447 -6.90 -47.35 5.53
C SER A 447 -5.79 -46.41 5.07
N ASP A 448 -6.10 -45.49 4.16
CA ASP A 448 -5.16 -44.58 3.51
C ASP A 448 -5.38 -43.12 3.95
N ALA A 449 -6.14 -42.93 5.02
CA ALA A 449 -6.46 -41.61 5.60
C ALA A 449 -5.25 -40.98 6.29
N ILE A 450 -5.22 -39.64 6.33
CA ILE A 450 -4.15 -38.86 6.94
C ILE A 450 -4.15 -39.08 8.46
N LEU A 451 -3.03 -39.61 8.98
CA LEU A 451 -2.80 -39.84 10.40
C LEU A 451 -3.08 -38.57 11.24
N GLY A 452 -4.12 -38.63 12.07
CA GLY A 452 -4.54 -37.54 12.95
C GLY A 452 -5.70 -36.67 12.45
N PHE A 453 -6.09 -36.78 11.17
CA PHE A 453 -7.31 -36.13 10.68
C PHE A 453 -8.54 -36.99 11.02
N VAL A 454 -9.59 -36.35 11.55
CA VAL A 454 -10.88 -37.00 11.85
C VAL A 454 -11.95 -36.34 10.98
N GLY A 455 -12.35 -37.05 9.92
CA GLY A 455 -13.27 -36.58 8.91
C GLY A 455 -13.19 -37.44 7.65
N TYR A 456 -13.71 -36.93 6.54
CA TYR A 456 -13.67 -37.58 5.24
C TYR A 456 -12.64 -36.89 4.35
N THR A 457 -11.83 -37.65 3.63
CA THR A 457 -10.94 -37.11 2.58
C THR A 457 -11.45 -37.58 1.23
N LEU A 458 -11.64 -36.64 0.30
CA LEU A 458 -11.98 -36.91 -1.09
C LEU A 458 -10.81 -36.54 -2.00
N SER A 459 -10.65 -37.25 -3.11
CA SER A 459 -9.60 -36.98 -4.09
C SER A 459 -10.10 -37.13 -5.52
N GLY A 460 -9.41 -36.47 -6.45
CA GLY A 460 -9.59 -36.63 -7.89
C GLY A 460 -8.49 -35.90 -8.64
N LYS A 461 -8.60 -35.83 -9.97
CA LYS A 461 -7.56 -35.26 -10.82
C LYS A 461 -8.16 -34.32 -11.86
N LEU A 462 -7.50 -33.19 -12.06
CA LEU A 462 -7.78 -32.20 -13.10
C LEU A 462 -6.63 -32.21 -14.10
N ASP A 463 -6.86 -32.73 -15.31
CA ASP A 463 -5.90 -32.62 -16.41
C ASP A 463 -5.98 -31.23 -17.06
N MET A 464 -4.85 -30.68 -17.48
CA MET A 464 -4.68 -29.34 -18.06
C MET A 464 -5.41 -28.21 -17.27
N PRO A 465 -5.11 -28.04 -15.97
CA PRO A 465 -5.74 -27.01 -15.14
C PRO A 465 -5.46 -25.60 -15.65
N LYS A 466 -6.48 -24.73 -15.64
CA LYS A 466 -6.28 -23.29 -15.82
C LYS A 466 -5.67 -22.73 -14.54
N LEU A 467 -4.44 -22.26 -14.60
CA LEU A 467 -3.72 -21.80 -13.42
C LEU A 467 -4.19 -20.39 -12.99
N TRP A 468 -4.31 -20.17 -11.68
CA TRP A 468 -4.59 -18.87 -11.09
C TRP A 468 -3.30 -18.06 -10.89
N SER A 469 -3.34 -16.78 -11.24
CA SER A 469 -2.34 -15.77 -10.89
C SER A 469 -2.99 -14.37 -10.82
N ALA A 470 -2.24 -13.35 -10.35
CA ALA A 470 -2.73 -11.97 -10.37
C ALA A 470 -2.89 -11.36 -11.78
N GLU A 471 -2.25 -11.97 -12.77
CA GLU A 471 -2.41 -11.65 -14.20
C GLU A 471 -3.63 -12.42 -14.77
N GLN A 472 -3.74 -13.71 -14.44
CA GLN A 472 -4.74 -14.64 -14.98
C GLN A 472 -5.56 -15.27 -13.84
N PRO A 473 -6.60 -14.59 -13.31
CA PRO A 473 -7.43 -15.09 -12.20
C PRO A 473 -8.42 -16.18 -12.67
N ASN A 474 -7.90 -17.34 -13.06
CA ASN A 474 -8.70 -18.50 -13.42
C ASN A 474 -9.28 -19.17 -12.17
N LEU A 475 -10.60 -19.30 -12.11
CA LEU A 475 -11.33 -19.79 -10.94
C LEU A 475 -12.29 -20.93 -11.27
N TYR A 476 -12.45 -21.80 -10.28
CA TYR A 476 -13.43 -22.88 -10.24
C TYR A 476 -14.33 -22.70 -9.01
N ILE A 477 -15.55 -23.23 -9.04
CA ILE A 477 -16.35 -23.41 -7.83
C ILE A 477 -16.19 -24.84 -7.33
N LEU A 478 -15.77 -25.00 -6.08
CA LEU A 478 -15.87 -26.25 -5.33
C LEU A 478 -17.26 -26.32 -4.71
N VAL A 479 -18.01 -27.39 -5.01
CA VAL A 479 -19.26 -27.73 -4.32
C VAL A 479 -19.06 -29.02 -3.54
N VAL A 480 -19.44 -29.02 -2.26
CA VAL A 480 -19.40 -30.17 -1.35
C VAL A 480 -20.84 -30.48 -0.92
N THR A 481 -21.25 -31.74 -1.05
CA THR A 481 -22.60 -32.21 -0.69
C THR A 481 -22.52 -33.37 0.28
N LEU A 482 -23.31 -33.29 1.36
CA LEU A 482 -23.62 -34.40 2.25
C LEU A 482 -24.96 -35.01 1.81
N LYS A 483 -25.02 -36.33 1.70
CA LYS A 483 -26.22 -37.07 1.29
C LYS A 483 -26.57 -38.17 2.27
N ASP A 484 -27.85 -38.47 2.38
CA ASP A 484 -28.35 -39.61 3.16
C ASP A 484 -28.21 -40.94 2.40
N ALA A 485 -28.61 -42.04 3.05
CA ALA A 485 -28.62 -43.39 2.49
C ALA A 485 -29.61 -43.60 1.31
N SER A 486 -30.51 -42.64 1.05
CA SER A 486 -31.36 -42.64 -0.15
C SER A 486 -30.70 -41.92 -1.34
N GLY A 487 -29.59 -41.22 -1.10
CA GLY A 487 -28.89 -40.37 -2.06
C GLY A 487 -29.44 -38.95 -2.16
N HIS A 488 -30.36 -38.55 -1.27
CA HIS A 488 -30.89 -37.19 -1.21
C HIS A 488 -29.85 -36.25 -0.58
N ILE A 489 -29.75 -35.01 -1.07
CA ILE A 489 -28.83 -34.00 -0.52
C ILE A 489 -29.42 -33.47 0.80
N VAL A 490 -28.67 -33.63 1.88
CA VAL A 490 -29.03 -33.17 3.22
C VAL A 490 -28.43 -31.78 3.46
N ASP A 491 -27.19 -31.57 3.03
CA ASP A 491 -26.45 -30.31 3.18
C ASP A 491 -25.58 -30.03 1.95
N CYS A 492 -25.43 -28.76 1.57
CA CYS A 492 -24.69 -28.33 0.39
C CYS A 492 -23.92 -27.04 0.69
N GLU A 493 -22.60 -27.09 0.55
CA GLU A 493 -21.69 -25.97 0.79
C GLU A 493 -20.78 -25.74 -0.43
N SER A 494 -20.31 -24.51 -0.64
CA SER A 494 -19.45 -24.21 -1.78
C SER A 494 -18.58 -22.96 -1.60
N CYS A 495 -17.43 -22.93 -2.28
CA CYS A 495 -16.55 -21.77 -2.34
C CYS A 495 -15.87 -21.61 -3.71
N VAL A 496 -15.37 -20.41 -3.97
CA VAL A 496 -14.41 -20.12 -5.04
C VAL A 496 -13.06 -20.76 -4.70
N VAL A 497 -12.40 -21.37 -5.68
CA VAL A 497 -11.04 -21.90 -5.57
C VAL A 497 -10.24 -21.64 -6.86
N GLY A 498 -8.92 -21.47 -6.74
CA GLY A 498 -8.00 -21.28 -7.86
C GLY A 498 -6.85 -22.29 -7.83
N ILE A 499 -6.50 -22.88 -8.98
CA ILE A 499 -5.42 -23.88 -9.07
C ILE A 499 -4.08 -23.17 -9.22
N ARG A 500 -3.22 -23.22 -8.21
CA ARG A 500 -1.88 -22.63 -8.26
C ARG A 500 -0.93 -23.33 -7.29
N GLN A 501 0.37 -23.11 -7.47
CA GLN A 501 1.40 -23.49 -6.50
C GLN A 501 2.16 -22.24 -6.04
N VAL A 502 2.24 -22.01 -4.73
CA VAL A 502 3.29 -21.15 -4.14
C VAL A 502 4.44 -22.06 -3.71
N SER A 503 5.67 -21.64 -3.96
CA SER A 503 6.86 -22.35 -3.49
C SER A 503 8.02 -21.37 -3.26
N LYS A 504 9.16 -21.89 -2.79
CA LYS A 504 10.37 -21.08 -2.54
C LYS A 504 11.60 -21.73 -3.18
N ALA A 505 12.45 -20.88 -3.73
CA ALA A 505 13.79 -21.18 -4.23
C ALA A 505 14.80 -20.22 -3.56
N PRO A 506 16.13 -20.43 -3.69
CA PRO A 506 17.12 -19.54 -3.08
C PRO A 506 16.92 -18.08 -3.50
N LYS A 507 16.62 -17.22 -2.53
CA LYS A 507 16.26 -15.80 -2.67
C LYS A 507 14.98 -15.53 -3.49
N GLN A 508 14.09 -16.50 -3.68
CA GLN A 508 12.88 -16.31 -4.52
C GLN A 508 11.61 -16.97 -3.94
N LEU A 509 10.54 -16.17 -3.79
CA LEU A 509 9.15 -16.62 -3.73
C LEU A 509 8.69 -16.92 -5.16
N LEU A 510 8.13 -18.09 -5.40
CA LEU A 510 7.61 -18.51 -6.70
C LEU A 510 6.10 -18.69 -6.66
N VAL A 511 5.40 -18.24 -7.71
CA VAL A 511 4.01 -18.62 -8.01
C VAL A 511 4.01 -19.32 -9.36
N ASN A 512 3.49 -20.55 -9.42
CA ASN A 512 3.48 -21.40 -10.62
C ASN A 512 4.89 -21.51 -11.27
N ALA A 513 5.90 -21.73 -10.41
CA ALA A 513 7.34 -21.71 -10.71
C ALA A 513 7.92 -20.40 -11.29
N GLN A 514 7.17 -19.29 -11.32
CA GLN A 514 7.65 -17.97 -11.74
C GLN A 514 7.98 -17.07 -10.53
N PRO A 515 9.12 -16.35 -10.54
CA PRO A 515 9.52 -15.45 -9.45
C PRO A 515 8.82 -14.10 -9.57
N VAL A 516 7.51 -14.09 -9.29
CA VAL A 516 6.64 -12.92 -9.47
C VAL A 516 7.09 -11.71 -8.64
N MET A 517 6.91 -10.51 -9.18
CA MET A 517 7.25 -9.26 -8.50
C MET A 517 6.03 -8.70 -7.77
N ILE A 518 6.20 -8.37 -6.49
CA ILE A 518 5.17 -7.82 -5.61
C ILE A 518 5.12 -6.30 -5.80
N ARG A 519 4.05 -5.85 -6.47
CA ARG A 519 3.66 -4.46 -6.67
C ARG A 519 2.50 -4.20 -5.72
N GLY A 520 2.82 -4.03 -4.44
CA GLY A 520 1.85 -4.13 -3.34
C GLY A 520 1.50 -2.81 -2.67
N VAL A 521 0.41 -2.82 -1.89
CA VAL A 521 0.07 -1.75 -0.96
C VAL A 521 -0.52 -2.34 0.32
N ASN A 522 -0.29 -1.69 1.47
CA ASN A 522 -1.01 -1.97 2.72
C ASN A 522 -2.40 -1.34 2.64
N ARG A 523 -3.42 -1.94 3.25
CA ARG A 523 -4.79 -1.41 3.21
C ARG A 523 -5.53 -1.70 4.51
N HIS A 524 -5.86 -0.64 5.24
CA HIS A 524 -6.86 -0.69 6.30
C HIS A 524 -8.29 -0.77 5.75
N GLU A 525 -9.18 -1.40 6.51
CA GLU A 525 -10.64 -1.24 6.35
C GLU A 525 -11.09 0.12 6.90
N HIS A 526 -10.88 1.17 6.11
CA HIS A 526 -11.31 2.53 6.44
C HIS A 526 -12.35 3.07 5.45
N HIS A 527 -13.43 3.63 6.02
CA HIS A 527 -14.43 4.42 5.31
C HIS A 527 -14.73 5.72 6.07
N PRO A 528 -14.58 6.92 5.45
CA PRO A 528 -14.70 8.21 6.15
C PRO A 528 -16.00 8.42 6.93
N ARG A 529 -17.15 8.02 6.38
CA ARG A 529 -18.45 8.12 7.07
C ARG A 529 -18.75 7.03 8.12
N VAL A 530 -18.39 5.76 7.87
CA VAL A 530 -18.89 4.60 8.67
C VAL A 530 -17.79 3.82 9.39
N GLY A 531 -16.53 4.30 9.38
CA GLY A 531 -15.45 3.72 10.17
C GLY A 531 -14.96 2.40 9.59
N LYS A 532 -15.01 1.32 10.40
CA LYS A 532 -14.56 -0.03 10.04
C LYS A 532 -15.62 -0.82 9.24
N THR A 533 -16.84 -0.30 9.11
CA THR A 533 -17.93 -0.97 8.36
C THR A 533 -17.72 -0.88 6.84
N ASN A 534 -17.93 -2.00 6.14
CA ASN A 534 -17.60 -2.18 4.71
C ASN A 534 -18.83 -2.16 3.79
N ILE A 535 -18.60 -1.81 2.52
CA ILE A 535 -19.61 -1.71 1.44
C ILE A 535 -19.02 -2.34 0.18
N GLU A 536 -19.76 -3.16 -0.59
CA GLU A 536 -19.21 -3.86 -1.77
C GLU A 536 -18.59 -2.89 -2.79
N SER A 537 -19.33 -1.86 -3.21
CA SER A 537 -18.90 -0.94 -4.26
C SER A 537 -17.62 -0.20 -3.89
N CYS A 538 -17.41 0.08 -2.60
CA CYS A 538 -16.19 0.72 -2.09
C CYS A 538 -14.98 -0.24 -2.08
N MET A 539 -15.17 -1.52 -1.69
CA MET A 539 -14.12 -2.55 -1.86
C MET A 539 -13.77 -2.78 -3.34
N VAL A 540 -14.77 -2.75 -4.22
CA VAL A 540 -14.58 -2.89 -5.67
C VAL A 540 -13.88 -1.66 -6.26
N LYS A 541 -14.18 -0.46 -5.75
CA LYS A 541 -13.47 0.79 -6.11
C LYS A 541 -11.99 0.72 -5.75
N ASP A 542 -11.66 0.24 -4.55
CA ASP A 542 -10.26 0.01 -4.14
C ASP A 542 -9.55 -0.91 -5.17
N LEU A 543 -10.12 -2.08 -5.47
CA LEU A 543 -9.51 -3.05 -6.41
C LEU A 543 -9.42 -2.56 -7.86
N VAL A 544 -10.42 -1.82 -8.34
CA VAL A 544 -10.42 -1.19 -9.66
C VAL A 544 -9.27 -0.18 -9.76
N LEU A 545 -9.14 0.71 -8.78
CA LEU A 545 -8.08 1.72 -8.76
C LEU A 545 -6.70 1.06 -8.63
N MET A 546 -6.53 0.09 -7.73
CA MET A 546 -5.28 -0.68 -7.60
C MET A 546 -4.81 -1.22 -8.95
N LYS A 547 -5.69 -1.89 -9.70
CA LYS A 547 -5.38 -2.38 -11.05
C LYS A 547 -5.10 -1.26 -12.06
N GLN A 548 -5.84 -0.15 -12.00
CA GLN A 548 -5.61 1.04 -12.85
C GLN A 548 -4.25 1.70 -12.59
N TYR A 549 -3.67 1.53 -11.40
CA TYR A 549 -2.34 2.03 -11.03
C TYR A 549 -1.26 0.93 -10.98
N ASN A 550 -1.46 -0.18 -11.71
CA ASN A 550 -0.50 -1.29 -11.90
C ASN A 550 -0.15 -2.09 -10.62
N ILE A 551 -0.92 -1.94 -9.54
CA ILE A 551 -0.79 -2.72 -8.29
C ILE A 551 -1.29 -4.14 -8.54
N ASN A 552 -0.56 -5.15 -8.05
CA ASN A 552 -0.90 -6.57 -8.19
C ASN A 552 -1.02 -7.33 -6.86
N ALA A 553 -0.75 -6.66 -5.73
CA ALA A 553 -0.79 -7.27 -4.40
C ALA A 553 -1.37 -6.34 -3.32
N VAL A 554 -1.85 -6.93 -2.23
CA VAL A 554 -2.29 -6.22 -1.02
C VAL A 554 -1.80 -6.93 0.25
N ARG A 555 -1.45 -6.18 1.29
CA ARG A 555 -1.28 -6.69 2.66
C ARG A 555 -2.47 -6.20 3.50
N ASN A 556 -3.07 -7.12 4.24
CA ASN A 556 -4.21 -6.85 5.11
C ASN A 556 -3.75 -6.23 6.43
N SER A 557 -3.28 -4.98 6.41
CA SER A 557 -2.80 -4.29 7.62
C SER A 557 -3.92 -4.06 8.64
N HIS A 558 -3.84 -4.58 9.87
CA HIS A 558 -2.98 -5.66 10.38
C HIS A 558 -3.86 -6.76 11.00
N TYR A 559 -4.82 -7.22 10.21
CA TYR A 559 -5.89 -8.10 10.68
C TYR A 559 -6.67 -8.76 9.53
N PRO A 560 -7.40 -9.86 9.81
CA PRO A 560 -8.24 -10.50 8.82
C PRO A 560 -9.40 -9.59 8.40
N GLN A 561 -9.51 -9.34 7.10
CA GLN A 561 -10.50 -8.45 6.52
C GLN A 561 -11.89 -9.11 6.49
N HIS A 562 -12.89 -8.35 6.05
CA HIS A 562 -14.25 -8.81 5.81
C HIS A 562 -14.24 -9.95 4.75
N PRO A 563 -14.94 -11.09 4.95
CA PRO A 563 -14.78 -12.29 4.11
C PRO A 563 -14.92 -12.07 2.59
N ARG A 564 -15.75 -11.11 2.18
CA ARG A 564 -15.90 -10.73 0.76
C ARG A 564 -14.65 -10.15 0.11
N TRP A 565 -13.74 -9.54 0.87
CA TRP A 565 -12.49 -8.97 0.35
C TRP A 565 -11.66 -10.05 -0.39
N TYR A 566 -11.54 -11.22 0.21
CA TYR A 566 -10.81 -12.37 -0.34
C TYR A 566 -11.45 -12.93 -1.62
N GLU A 567 -12.78 -13.10 -1.64
CA GLU A 567 -13.52 -13.51 -2.85
C GLU A 567 -13.33 -12.50 -4.00
N LEU A 568 -13.25 -11.20 -3.70
CA LEU A 568 -12.98 -10.15 -4.69
C LEU A 568 -11.50 -10.16 -5.15
N CYS A 569 -10.54 -10.37 -4.24
CA CYS A 569 -9.12 -10.51 -4.59
C CYS A 569 -8.84 -11.77 -5.43
N ASP A 570 -9.55 -12.88 -5.18
CA ASP A 570 -9.54 -14.07 -6.03
C ASP A 570 -10.02 -13.73 -7.47
N LEU A 571 -11.13 -12.99 -7.57
CA LEU A 571 -11.87 -12.68 -8.80
C LEU A 571 -11.21 -11.59 -9.68
N PHE A 572 -10.56 -10.61 -9.05
CA PHE A 572 -9.78 -9.56 -9.72
C PHE A 572 -8.34 -10.01 -9.95
N GLY A 573 -7.82 -10.99 -9.21
CA GLY A 573 -6.44 -11.43 -9.28
C GLY A 573 -5.49 -10.49 -8.55
N MET A 574 -5.50 -10.53 -7.23
CA MET A 574 -4.51 -9.86 -6.38
C MET A 574 -3.76 -10.89 -5.55
N TYR A 575 -2.45 -10.78 -5.45
CA TYR A 575 -1.68 -11.53 -4.44
C TYR A 575 -1.93 -10.92 -3.06
N MET A 576 -2.04 -11.74 -2.02
CA MET A 576 -2.37 -11.27 -0.68
C MET A 576 -1.41 -11.82 0.37
N ILE A 577 -0.98 -10.94 1.29
CA ILE A 577 -0.55 -11.35 2.62
C ILE A 577 -1.75 -11.13 3.54
N ASP A 578 -2.22 -12.22 4.13
CA ASP A 578 -3.28 -12.19 5.13
C ASP A 578 -2.66 -12.29 6.53
N GLU A 579 -3.12 -11.46 7.47
CA GLU A 579 -2.38 -11.12 8.68
C GLU A 579 -3.27 -11.27 9.92
N ALA A 580 -2.78 -12.00 10.93
CA ALA A 580 -3.53 -12.20 12.16
C ALA A 580 -3.69 -10.89 12.93
N ASN A 581 -4.84 -10.70 13.59
CA ASN A 581 -5.17 -9.51 14.37
C ASN A 581 -4.37 -9.49 15.68
N ILE A 582 -3.07 -9.22 15.59
CA ILE A 582 -2.10 -9.23 16.70
C ILE A 582 -1.16 -8.04 16.49
N GLU A 583 -1.39 -6.97 17.23
CA GLU A 583 -0.46 -5.86 17.36
C GLU A 583 -0.36 -5.42 18.83
N THR A 584 0.87 -5.16 19.30
CA THR A 584 1.20 -4.90 20.71
C THR A 584 2.21 -3.76 20.84
N HIS A 585 2.16 -2.78 19.92
CA HIS A 585 3.24 -1.81 19.70
C HIS A 585 3.61 -1.03 20.97
N GLY A 586 2.64 -0.54 21.74
CA GLY A 586 2.84 0.23 22.97
C GLY A 586 3.62 -0.47 24.08
N PHE A 587 3.79 -1.81 24.02
CA PHE A 587 4.74 -2.50 24.89
C PHE A 587 6.20 -2.08 24.63
N HIS A 588 6.55 -1.59 23.43
CA HIS A 588 7.86 -0.97 23.15
C HIS A 588 8.14 0.27 24.00
N LEU A 589 7.11 0.96 24.50
CA LEU A 589 7.25 2.10 25.43
C LEU A 589 7.51 1.65 26.88
N SER A 590 7.33 0.37 27.21
CA SER A 590 7.47 -0.18 28.56
C SER A 590 8.75 -0.98 28.75
N GLY A 591 9.73 -0.40 29.46
CA GLY A 591 10.96 -1.10 29.85
C GLY A 591 10.82 -2.08 31.02
N HIS A 592 9.60 -2.42 31.47
CA HIS A 592 9.36 -3.24 32.67
C HIS A 592 8.25 -4.29 32.55
N LEU A 593 7.33 -4.15 31.59
CA LEU A 593 6.38 -5.20 31.23
C LEU A 593 7.03 -6.16 30.21
N MET A 594 6.59 -7.42 30.21
CA MET A 594 7.00 -8.39 29.19
C MET A 594 5.95 -8.40 28.07
N PRO A 595 6.31 -8.25 26.78
CA PRO A 595 5.33 -8.24 25.70
C PRO A 595 4.56 -9.57 25.59
N PRO A 596 3.27 -9.57 25.18
CA PRO A 596 2.45 -10.78 25.05
C PRO A 596 3.10 -11.90 24.24
N ALA A 597 3.94 -11.58 23.24
CA ALA A 597 4.73 -12.54 22.46
C ALA A 597 5.66 -13.45 23.29
N MET A 598 6.06 -12.99 24.47
CA MET A 598 6.98 -13.65 25.40
C MET A 598 6.27 -14.26 26.61
N GLU A 599 4.98 -13.97 26.81
CA GLU A 599 4.20 -14.36 27.99
C GLU A 599 3.39 -15.64 27.76
N CYS A 600 3.50 -16.62 28.66
CA CYS A 600 2.70 -17.85 28.55
C CYS A 600 1.19 -17.66 28.84
N GLY A 601 0.80 -16.58 29.51
CA GLY A 601 -0.62 -16.27 29.74
C GLY A 601 -1.37 -15.92 28.45
N TRP A 602 -0.67 -15.29 27.50
CA TRP A 602 -1.21 -14.82 26.23
C TRP A 602 -1.12 -15.86 25.09
N SER A 603 -0.52 -17.03 25.34
CA SER A 603 -0.32 -18.07 24.32
C SER A 603 -1.63 -18.52 23.66
N ASN A 604 -2.73 -18.64 24.43
CA ASN A 604 -4.04 -19.02 23.89
C ASN A 604 -4.60 -17.91 23.00
N ALA A 605 -4.62 -16.65 23.47
CA ALA A 605 -5.16 -15.52 22.74
C ALA A 605 -4.44 -15.29 21.39
N MET A 606 -3.11 -15.29 21.39
CA MET A 606 -2.33 -15.11 20.16
C MET A 606 -2.51 -16.29 19.19
N VAL A 607 -2.56 -17.53 19.68
CA VAL A 607 -2.68 -18.70 18.80
C VAL A 607 -4.10 -18.85 18.25
N ASP A 608 -5.17 -18.56 19.00
CA ASP A 608 -6.55 -18.65 18.51
C ASP A 608 -6.83 -17.64 17.38
N ARG A 609 -6.31 -16.40 17.50
CA ARG A 609 -6.34 -15.36 16.45
C ARG A 609 -5.71 -15.85 15.13
N VAL A 610 -4.55 -16.52 15.22
CA VAL A 610 -3.87 -17.13 14.06
C VAL A 610 -4.63 -18.34 13.51
N ILE A 611 -5.13 -19.23 14.38
CA ILE A 611 -5.91 -20.41 13.99
C ILE A 611 -7.19 -19.99 13.26
N GLY A 612 -7.89 -18.99 13.79
CA GLY A 612 -9.16 -18.52 13.26
C GLY A 612 -9.04 -17.93 11.86
N MET A 613 -8.01 -17.10 11.60
CA MET A 613 -7.69 -16.60 10.27
C MET A 613 -7.47 -17.75 9.28
N VAL A 614 -6.52 -18.65 9.58
CA VAL A 614 -6.16 -19.74 8.66
C VAL A 614 -7.32 -20.71 8.46
N GLU A 615 -8.07 -21.08 9.49
CA GLU A 615 -9.24 -21.96 9.33
C GLU A 615 -10.42 -21.28 8.62
N ARG A 616 -10.57 -19.95 8.67
CA ARG A 616 -11.56 -19.21 7.88
C ARG A 616 -11.15 -19.15 6.40
N ASP A 617 -9.90 -18.76 6.13
CA ASP A 617 -9.52 -18.25 4.80
C ASP A 617 -8.66 -19.22 3.95
N LYS A 618 -8.33 -20.40 4.50
CA LYS A 618 -7.49 -21.46 3.86
C LYS A 618 -7.79 -21.84 2.41
N ASN A 619 -9.02 -21.62 1.92
CA ASN A 619 -9.41 -21.98 0.56
C ASN A 619 -9.13 -20.88 -0.50
N HIS A 620 -8.83 -19.64 -0.10
CA HIS A 620 -8.67 -18.51 -1.02
C HIS A 620 -7.37 -18.54 -1.84
N ALA A 621 -7.46 -18.23 -3.13
CA ALA A 621 -6.36 -18.29 -4.08
C ALA A 621 -5.43 -17.06 -4.00
N CYS A 622 -5.95 -15.90 -3.61
CA CYS A 622 -5.19 -14.65 -3.47
C CYS A 622 -4.06 -14.76 -2.43
N ILE A 623 -4.33 -15.38 -1.28
CA ILE A 623 -3.39 -15.47 -0.14
C ILE A 623 -2.16 -16.30 -0.53
N ILE A 624 -0.99 -15.66 -0.69
CA ILE A 624 0.29 -16.32 -0.99
C ILE A 624 1.14 -16.55 0.27
N SER A 625 0.90 -15.77 1.34
CA SER A 625 1.59 -15.89 2.62
C SER A 625 0.62 -15.60 3.76
N TRP A 626 0.78 -16.35 4.85
CA TRP A 626 0.17 -16.01 6.14
C TRP A 626 1.12 -15.14 6.95
N SER A 627 0.60 -14.17 7.68
CA SER A 627 1.36 -13.40 8.66
C SER A 627 0.85 -13.55 10.09
N LEU A 628 1.80 -13.49 11.03
CA LEU A 628 1.57 -13.76 12.45
C LEU A 628 1.08 -12.54 13.25
N GLY A 629 0.93 -11.39 12.60
CA GLY A 629 0.65 -10.09 13.21
C GLY A 629 1.67 -9.03 12.80
N ASN A 630 1.56 -7.85 13.41
CA ASN A 630 2.42 -6.70 13.19
C ASN A 630 3.08 -6.23 14.50
N GLU A 631 4.23 -5.58 14.40
CA GLU A 631 5.03 -4.88 15.45
C GLU A 631 5.06 -5.46 16.88
N SER A 632 4.82 -6.76 17.05
CA SER A 632 4.58 -7.40 18.34
C SER A 632 5.82 -8.02 18.98
N SER A 633 6.98 -7.35 18.84
CA SER A 633 8.29 -7.89 19.24
C SER A 633 8.51 -9.31 18.66
N TYR A 634 9.19 -10.22 19.37
CA TYR A 634 9.31 -11.63 18.97
C TYR A 634 9.44 -12.57 20.18
N GLY A 635 8.89 -13.79 20.09
CA GLY A 635 8.93 -14.74 21.20
C GLY A 635 8.33 -16.13 20.93
N PRO A 636 8.19 -16.96 21.98
CA PRO A 636 7.66 -18.32 21.89
C PRO A 636 6.26 -18.42 21.29
N ASN A 637 5.38 -17.44 21.51
CA ASN A 637 4.01 -17.47 20.99
C ASN A 637 3.98 -17.38 19.46
N HIS A 638 4.79 -16.47 18.88
CA HIS A 638 5.04 -16.42 17.43
C HIS A 638 5.73 -17.68 16.88
N SER A 639 6.53 -18.37 17.70
CA SER A 639 7.16 -19.65 17.32
C SER A 639 6.14 -20.80 17.30
N ALA A 640 5.21 -20.81 18.26
CA ALA A 640 4.11 -21.79 18.32
C ALA A 640 3.12 -21.59 17.17
N ALA A 641 2.70 -20.36 16.90
CA ALA A 641 1.84 -20.00 15.78
C ALA A 641 2.47 -20.40 14.43
N ALA A 642 3.74 -20.04 14.18
CA ALA A 642 4.48 -20.45 12.99
C ALA A 642 4.60 -21.98 12.85
N GLY A 643 4.79 -22.69 13.97
CA GLY A 643 4.82 -24.15 14.01
C GLY A 643 3.48 -24.79 13.65
N TRP A 644 2.38 -24.24 14.17
CA TRP A 644 1.02 -24.70 13.86
C TRP A 644 0.68 -24.49 12.39
N ILE A 645 0.92 -23.30 11.82
CA ILE A 645 0.67 -23.03 10.40
C ILE A 645 1.46 -24.01 9.52
N ARG A 646 2.76 -24.19 9.78
CA ARG A 646 3.61 -25.14 9.02
C ARG A 646 3.16 -26.60 9.11
N GLY A 647 2.41 -26.98 10.15
CA GLY A 647 1.76 -28.29 10.26
C GLY A 647 0.37 -28.36 9.61
N LYS A 648 -0.35 -27.24 9.53
CA LYS A 648 -1.72 -27.12 9.00
C LYS A 648 -1.76 -26.92 7.48
N ASP A 649 -0.97 -25.97 6.97
CA ASP A 649 -0.98 -25.54 5.57
C ASP A 649 0.46 -25.36 5.06
N THR A 650 0.87 -26.26 4.16
CA THR A 650 2.17 -26.22 3.49
C THR A 650 2.11 -25.56 2.10
N SER A 651 0.97 -25.00 1.69
CA SER A 651 0.74 -24.44 0.35
C SER A 651 1.06 -22.93 0.22
N ARG A 652 1.46 -22.29 1.33
CA ARG A 652 1.74 -20.85 1.46
C ARG A 652 3.00 -20.63 2.30
N LEU A 653 3.57 -19.42 2.25
CA LEU A 653 4.75 -19.04 3.06
C LEU A 653 4.35 -18.34 4.37
N LEU A 654 5.33 -18.14 5.27
CA LEU A 654 5.16 -17.33 6.49
C LEU A 654 5.83 -15.96 6.39
N HIS A 655 5.12 -14.94 6.83
CA HIS A 655 5.53 -13.53 6.93
C HIS A 655 5.50 -13.09 8.40
N TYR A 656 6.55 -12.44 8.89
CA TYR A 656 6.50 -11.71 10.17
C TYR A 656 7.71 -10.80 10.29
N GLU A 657 7.49 -9.49 10.42
CA GLU A 657 8.56 -8.51 10.68
C GLU A 657 9.18 -8.78 12.06
N GLY A 658 8.34 -8.80 13.10
CA GLY A 658 8.79 -8.58 14.48
C GLY A 658 10.00 -9.40 14.91
N GLY A 659 10.95 -8.72 15.55
CA GLY A 659 12.26 -9.27 15.89
C GLY A 659 13.34 -9.06 14.83
N GLY A 660 13.18 -8.05 13.97
CA GLY A 660 14.21 -7.64 12.98
C GLY A 660 14.13 -8.40 11.66
N SER A 661 12.90 -8.71 11.21
CA SER A 661 12.48 -9.13 9.87
C SER A 661 13.17 -10.36 9.27
N ARG A 662 13.90 -11.11 10.10
CA ARG A 662 14.78 -12.23 9.68
C ARG A 662 14.71 -13.44 10.61
N THR A 663 13.73 -13.50 11.53
CA THR A 663 13.57 -14.58 12.52
C THR A 663 13.30 -15.96 11.88
N SER A 664 13.31 -17.04 12.66
CA SER A 664 12.97 -18.40 12.17
C SER A 664 11.48 -18.62 11.92
N SER A 665 10.62 -17.71 12.40
CA SER A 665 9.17 -17.77 12.16
C SER A 665 8.76 -17.22 10.79
N THR A 666 9.67 -16.56 10.04
CA THR A 666 9.38 -16.09 8.68
C THR A 666 10.24 -16.74 7.58
N ASP A 667 9.58 -17.04 6.47
CA ASP A 667 10.16 -17.59 5.24
C ASP A 667 10.54 -16.48 4.23
N ILE A 668 10.29 -15.21 4.55
CA ILE A 668 10.55 -14.02 3.73
C ILE A 668 11.35 -13.03 4.60
N VAL A 669 12.36 -12.35 4.05
CA VAL A 669 12.94 -11.18 4.73
C VAL A 669 12.02 -10.00 4.48
N CYS A 670 11.28 -9.61 5.52
CA CYS A 670 10.15 -8.70 5.40
C CYS A 670 10.27 -7.45 6.30
N PRO A 671 11.27 -6.57 6.04
CA PRO A 671 11.46 -5.35 6.81
C PRO A 671 10.47 -4.27 6.41
N MET A 672 10.20 -3.38 7.36
CA MET A 672 9.50 -2.11 7.18
C MET A 672 10.50 -0.96 7.00
N TYR A 673 10.18 0.01 6.14
CA TYR A 673 10.87 1.29 5.92
C TYR A 673 12.39 1.20 5.68
N MET A 674 12.89 0.02 5.30
CA MET A 674 14.33 -0.20 5.15
C MET A 674 14.84 0.44 3.84
N ARG A 675 15.81 1.34 4.01
CA ARG A 675 16.34 2.19 2.94
C ARG A 675 17.10 1.39 1.88
N VAL A 676 17.11 1.92 0.65
CA VAL A 676 17.53 1.24 -0.58
C VAL A 676 18.90 0.53 -0.47
N TRP A 677 19.89 1.15 0.18
CA TRP A 677 21.23 0.58 0.32
C TRP A 677 21.29 -0.62 1.28
N ASP A 678 20.43 -0.68 2.30
CA ASP A 678 20.42 -1.77 3.28
C ASP A 678 19.65 -2.99 2.77
N ILE A 679 18.53 -2.81 2.04
CA ILE A 679 17.87 -3.94 1.35
C ILE A 679 18.80 -4.55 0.29
N VAL A 680 19.52 -3.73 -0.48
CA VAL A 680 20.50 -4.18 -1.49
C VAL A 680 21.67 -4.94 -0.85
N LYS A 681 22.09 -4.52 0.36
CA LYS A 681 23.14 -5.17 1.15
C LYS A 681 22.69 -6.53 1.71
N ILE A 682 21.44 -6.66 2.18
CA ILE A 682 20.87 -7.95 2.61
C ILE A 682 20.64 -8.87 1.40
N ALA A 683 20.11 -8.37 0.29
CA ALA A 683 19.92 -9.17 -0.93
C ALA A 683 21.26 -9.76 -1.44
N LYS A 684 22.37 -9.02 -1.27
CA LYS A 684 23.73 -9.45 -1.64
C LYS A 684 24.45 -10.31 -0.59
N ASP A 685 23.87 -10.52 0.59
CA ASP A 685 24.38 -11.44 1.61
C ASP A 685 24.26 -12.90 1.13
N PRO A 686 25.36 -13.66 0.95
CA PRO A 686 25.30 -15.05 0.49
C PRO A 686 24.78 -16.03 1.57
N SER A 687 24.67 -15.60 2.83
CA SER A 687 24.11 -16.41 3.92
C SER A 687 22.58 -16.30 4.02
N GLU A 688 21.98 -15.24 3.47
CA GLU A 688 20.53 -15.07 3.43
C GLU A 688 19.94 -15.75 2.19
N LEU A 689 19.17 -16.82 2.39
CA LEU A 689 18.62 -17.65 1.32
C LEU A 689 17.12 -17.41 1.07
N ARG A 690 16.48 -16.52 1.84
CA ARG A 690 15.09 -16.10 1.64
C ARG A 690 14.98 -14.93 0.64
N PRO A 691 13.85 -14.78 -0.06
CA PRO A 691 13.54 -13.54 -0.79
C PRO A 691 13.39 -12.36 0.18
N LEU A 692 13.62 -11.15 -0.30
CA LEU A 692 13.31 -9.90 0.41
C LEU A 692 12.14 -9.20 -0.27
N ILE A 693 11.06 -9.00 0.47
CA ILE A 693 9.85 -8.29 0.07
C ILE A 693 9.52 -7.35 1.23
N LEU A 694 9.61 -6.03 1.04
CA LEU A 694 9.31 -5.07 2.12
C LEU A 694 7.84 -5.20 2.53
N CYS A 695 7.57 -5.38 3.82
CA CYS A 695 6.19 -5.38 4.33
C CYS A 695 5.58 -3.98 4.25
N GLU A 696 6.42 -2.95 4.44
CA GLU A 696 6.08 -1.54 4.39
C GLU A 696 7.27 -0.76 3.81
N TYR A 697 7.04 0.15 2.87
CA TYR A 697 8.06 1.07 2.36
C TYR A 697 7.41 2.29 1.69
N SER A 698 8.19 3.35 1.43
CA SER A 698 7.72 4.57 0.77
C SER A 698 6.48 5.17 1.44
N HIS A 699 6.62 5.59 2.70
CA HIS A 699 5.55 6.11 3.54
C HIS A 699 4.89 7.35 2.89
N ALA A 700 3.64 7.24 2.45
CA ALA A 700 3.00 8.16 1.51
C ALA A 700 2.31 9.38 2.16
N MET A 701 2.56 9.62 3.45
CA MET A 701 1.96 10.69 4.25
C MET A 701 2.11 12.09 3.63
N GLY A 702 0.98 12.73 3.31
CA GLY A 702 0.95 14.06 2.71
C GLY A 702 1.73 14.16 1.38
N ASN A 703 2.62 15.13 1.28
CA ASN A 703 3.45 15.31 0.08
C ASN A 703 4.76 14.52 0.17
N SER A 704 4.68 13.20 -0.08
CA SER A 704 5.76 12.22 0.09
C SER A 704 6.04 11.39 -1.19
N ASN A 705 6.55 10.16 -1.05
CA ASN A 705 6.99 9.22 -2.09
C ASN A 705 8.16 9.68 -2.98
N GLY A 706 9.05 10.52 -2.45
CA GLY A 706 10.38 10.73 -3.03
C GLY A 706 11.24 9.46 -3.03
N SER A 707 12.16 9.36 -4.00
CA SER A 707 13.08 8.21 -4.19
C SER A 707 12.41 6.84 -4.42
N LEU A 708 11.11 6.80 -4.70
CA LEU A 708 10.38 5.58 -5.08
C LEU A 708 10.95 4.95 -6.38
N ASP A 709 11.50 5.76 -7.27
CA ASP A 709 12.22 5.31 -8.46
C ASP A 709 13.52 4.55 -8.12
N GLU A 710 14.26 4.98 -7.09
CA GLU A 710 15.48 4.30 -6.62
C GLU A 710 15.20 2.93 -5.99
N TYR A 711 14.10 2.81 -5.25
CA TYR A 711 13.61 1.50 -4.79
C TYR A 711 13.41 0.56 -5.98
N TRP A 712 12.73 1.02 -7.03
CA TRP A 712 12.43 0.17 -8.19
C TRP A 712 13.62 -0.05 -9.13
N GLU A 713 14.57 0.89 -9.24
CA GLU A 713 15.87 0.63 -9.86
C GLU A 713 16.62 -0.47 -9.10
N ALA A 714 16.64 -0.42 -7.76
CA ALA A 714 17.29 -1.45 -6.95
C ALA A 714 16.60 -2.81 -7.08
N ILE A 715 15.26 -2.85 -7.03
CA ILE A 715 14.43 -4.06 -7.16
C ILE A 715 14.62 -4.70 -8.55
N ASP A 716 14.45 -3.94 -9.64
CA ASP A 716 14.56 -4.45 -11.01
C ASP A 716 15.99 -4.96 -11.35
N ASN A 717 17.02 -4.54 -10.61
CA ASN A 717 18.42 -4.88 -10.87
C ASN A 717 19.13 -5.75 -9.81
N THR A 718 18.48 -6.11 -8.68
CA THR A 718 19.12 -6.87 -7.59
C THR A 718 18.41 -8.19 -7.31
N PHE A 719 19.01 -9.30 -7.74
CA PHE A 719 18.50 -10.65 -7.48
C PHE A 719 18.29 -10.89 -5.98
N GLY A 720 17.05 -11.24 -5.63
CA GLY A 720 16.60 -11.46 -4.25
C GLY A 720 15.72 -10.36 -3.67
N LEU A 721 15.66 -9.17 -4.30
CA LEU A 721 14.58 -8.22 -4.07
C LEU A 721 13.37 -8.61 -4.96
N GLN A 722 12.18 -8.69 -4.37
CA GLN A 722 10.93 -9.00 -5.10
C GLN A 722 9.84 -7.95 -4.94
N GLY A 723 10.21 -6.73 -4.53
CA GLY A 723 9.27 -5.61 -4.34
C GLY A 723 8.84 -5.44 -2.89
N GLY A 724 7.58 -5.08 -2.68
CA GLY A 724 7.04 -4.80 -1.35
C GLY A 724 5.67 -4.13 -1.41
N PHE A 725 5.16 -3.75 -0.24
CA PHE A 725 3.88 -3.07 -0.09
C PHE A 725 4.07 -1.62 0.37
N ILE A 726 3.55 -0.66 -0.40
CA ILE A 726 3.59 0.76 -0.02
C ILE A 726 2.74 0.97 1.24
N TRP A 727 3.16 1.87 2.13
CA TRP A 727 2.34 2.36 3.24
C TRP A 727 1.80 3.75 2.92
N ASP A 728 0.49 3.96 2.74
CA ASP A 728 -0.58 2.97 2.62
C ASP A 728 -1.53 3.33 1.45
N TRP A 729 -2.65 2.60 1.32
CA TRP A 729 -3.64 2.82 0.27
C TRP A 729 -4.43 4.13 0.43
N VAL A 730 -4.84 4.53 1.64
CA VAL A 730 -5.86 5.57 1.82
C VAL A 730 -5.79 6.31 3.17
N ASP A 731 -5.82 7.64 3.10
CA ASP A 731 -5.91 8.52 4.26
C ASP A 731 -7.07 8.12 5.18
N GLN A 732 -6.77 7.87 6.46
CA GLN A 732 -7.77 7.49 7.46
C GLN A 732 -8.60 8.70 7.96
N GLY A 733 -8.78 9.74 7.15
CA GLY A 733 -9.59 10.90 7.52
C GLY A 733 -11.07 10.51 7.73
N LEU A 734 -11.67 10.94 8.84
CA LEU A 734 -13.10 10.74 9.13
C LEU A 734 -13.92 11.96 8.69
N LEU A 735 -15.15 11.75 8.25
CA LEU A 735 -16.05 12.84 7.85
C LEU A 735 -16.63 13.54 9.08
N LYS A 736 -16.30 14.83 9.27
CA LYS A 736 -16.75 15.66 10.39
C LYS A 736 -17.53 16.88 9.87
N GLU A 737 -18.60 17.25 10.58
CA GLU A 737 -19.41 18.43 10.25
C GLU A 737 -19.05 19.61 11.17
N SER A 738 -18.85 20.79 10.56
CA SER A 738 -18.61 22.06 11.27
C SER A 738 -19.91 22.73 11.70
N THR A 739 -19.83 23.71 12.60
CA THR A 739 -20.98 24.45 13.16
C THR A 739 -21.79 25.27 12.14
N ASP A 740 -21.30 25.39 10.91
CA ASP A 740 -21.95 26.03 9.75
C ASP A 740 -22.59 25.01 8.78
N GLY A 741 -22.46 23.70 9.05
CA GLY A 741 -22.90 22.61 8.18
C GLY A 741 -21.89 22.19 7.10
N CYS A 742 -20.70 22.80 7.05
CA CYS A 742 -19.65 22.38 6.12
C CYS A 742 -18.97 21.11 6.62
N LYS A 743 -18.88 20.07 5.78
CA LYS A 743 -18.17 18.83 6.12
C LYS A 743 -16.73 18.85 5.62
N HIS A 744 -15.82 18.30 6.43
CA HIS A 744 -14.38 18.25 6.21
C HIS A 744 -13.82 16.88 6.64
N TRP A 745 -12.60 16.56 6.20
CA TRP A 745 -11.85 15.42 6.69
C TRP A 745 -11.14 15.78 7.99
N ALA A 746 -11.32 14.98 9.03
CA ALA A 746 -10.78 15.19 10.37
C ALA A 746 -9.81 14.07 10.75
N TYR A 747 -8.82 14.41 11.58
CA TYR A 747 -7.77 13.50 12.06
C TYR A 747 -7.67 13.50 13.60
N GLY A 748 -6.61 12.93 14.19
CA GLY A 748 -6.43 12.86 15.65
C GLY A 748 -6.56 14.22 16.34
N GLY A 749 -7.27 14.23 17.46
CA GLY A 749 -7.56 15.42 18.27
C GLY A 749 -8.78 16.23 17.84
N ASP A 750 -9.24 16.10 16.59
CA ASP A 750 -10.44 16.82 16.11
C ASP A 750 -11.74 16.41 16.80
N PHE A 751 -11.77 15.24 17.44
CA PHE A 751 -12.93 14.74 18.18
C PHE A 751 -12.81 14.97 19.69
N GLY A 752 -11.81 15.75 20.13
CA GLY A 752 -11.51 15.96 21.56
C GLY A 752 -10.89 14.72 22.21
N ASP A 753 -10.31 13.84 21.41
CA ASP A 753 -9.51 12.68 21.78
C ASP A 753 -8.12 13.09 22.30
N THR A 754 -7.67 12.44 23.36
CA THR A 754 -6.42 12.73 24.07
C THR A 754 -6.05 11.50 24.92
N PRO A 755 -4.84 10.92 24.80
CA PRO A 755 -3.80 11.25 23.82
C PRO A 755 -4.29 11.08 22.37
N ASN A 756 -3.56 11.69 21.43
CA ASN A 756 -3.73 11.46 20.00
C ASN A 756 -2.41 11.76 19.26
N ASP A 757 -2.24 11.19 18.07
CA ASP A 757 -1.06 11.37 17.21
C ASP A 757 -1.35 12.26 15.98
N LEU A 758 -2.29 13.20 16.12
CA LEU A 758 -2.66 14.22 15.13
C LEU A 758 -2.93 13.62 13.72
N ASN A 759 -2.22 14.11 12.70
CA ASN A 759 -2.42 13.73 11.31
C ASN A 759 -1.60 12.51 10.86
N PHE A 760 -0.97 11.78 11.79
CA PHE A 760 -0.20 10.58 11.45
C PHE A 760 -1.06 9.45 10.85
N CYS A 761 -2.39 9.52 10.95
CA CYS A 761 -3.33 8.62 10.27
C CYS A 761 -3.57 8.94 8.78
N LEU A 762 -2.87 9.92 8.20
CA LEU A 762 -3.06 10.39 6.82
C LEU A 762 -1.88 9.96 5.94
N ASN A 763 -1.74 8.63 5.80
CA ASN A 763 -0.60 7.95 5.19
C ASN A 763 -0.84 7.53 3.74
N GLY A 764 -2.00 7.84 3.16
CA GLY A 764 -2.42 7.27 1.89
C GLY A 764 -1.84 8.00 0.68
N PHE A 765 -1.79 7.32 -0.47
CA PHE A 765 -1.75 7.99 -1.77
C PHE A 765 -3.14 8.16 -2.41
N MET A 766 -4.20 7.97 -1.63
CA MET A 766 -5.59 8.30 -1.94
C MET A 766 -6.20 9.11 -0.78
N TRP A 767 -6.99 10.13 -1.10
CA TRP A 767 -7.88 10.80 -0.14
C TRP A 767 -8.96 9.82 0.35
N PRO A 768 -9.67 10.10 1.48
CA PRO A 768 -10.62 9.16 2.08
C PRO A 768 -11.76 8.69 1.12
N ASP A 769 -12.12 9.54 0.16
CA ASP A 769 -13.12 9.31 -0.91
C ASP A 769 -12.55 8.59 -2.16
N ARG A 770 -11.30 8.11 -2.08
CA ARG A 770 -10.53 7.47 -3.16
C ARG A 770 -10.20 8.39 -4.34
N THR A 771 -10.19 9.70 -4.14
CA THR A 771 -9.54 10.65 -5.07
C THR A 771 -8.00 10.47 -5.00
N PRO A 772 -7.27 10.40 -6.13
CA PRO A 772 -5.84 10.06 -6.13
C PRO A 772 -4.90 11.22 -5.79
N HIS A 773 -3.96 11.01 -4.86
CA HIS A 773 -2.84 11.93 -4.62
C HIS A 773 -1.90 11.95 -5.84
N PRO A 774 -1.19 13.07 -6.14
CA PRO A 774 -0.27 13.13 -7.28
C PRO A 774 0.80 12.04 -7.30
N ALA A 775 1.20 11.54 -6.12
CA ALA A 775 2.15 10.45 -5.95
C ALA A 775 1.74 9.14 -6.65
N VAL A 776 0.44 8.85 -6.81
CA VAL A 776 -0.01 7.59 -7.45
C VAL A 776 0.42 7.49 -8.93
N HIS A 777 0.69 8.62 -9.59
CA HIS A 777 1.25 8.60 -10.94
C HIS A 777 2.67 8.05 -10.95
N GLU A 778 3.48 8.34 -9.92
CA GLU A 778 4.82 7.79 -9.75
C GLU A 778 4.75 6.28 -9.48
N VAL A 779 3.87 5.87 -8.55
CA VAL A 779 3.58 4.45 -8.25
C VAL A 779 3.24 3.68 -9.53
N LYS A 780 2.29 4.19 -10.32
CA LYS A 780 1.88 3.57 -11.60
C LYS A 780 3.02 3.43 -12.59
N HIS A 781 3.93 4.41 -12.66
CA HIS A 781 5.07 4.38 -13.57
C HIS A 781 6.13 3.36 -13.12
N VAL A 782 6.49 3.33 -11.84
CA VAL A 782 7.48 2.35 -11.36
C VAL A 782 6.95 0.91 -11.40
N TYR A 783 5.65 0.72 -11.15
CA TYR A 783 4.96 -0.58 -11.20
C TYR A 783 4.62 -1.06 -12.61
N GLN A 784 4.84 -0.25 -13.65
CA GLN A 784 4.29 -0.57 -14.98
C GLN A 784 4.86 -1.88 -15.58
N PRO A 785 4.03 -2.73 -16.20
CA PRO A 785 4.45 -4.04 -16.67
C PRO A 785 5.32 -4.01 -17.94
N ILE A 786 5.24 -2.96 -18.76
CA ILE A 786 6.13 -2.81 -19.92
C ILE A 786 7.24 -1.80 -19.58
N LYS A 787 8.48 -2.28 -19.44
CA LYS A 787 9.65 -1.44 -19.19
C LYS A 787 10.31 -1.08 -20.53
N ILE A 788 10.68 0.19 -20.72
CA ILE A 788 11.22 0.70 -21.98
C ILE A 788 12.48 1.53 -21.70
N SER A 789 13.55 1.27 -22.46
CA SER A 789 14.85 1.95 -22.29
C SER A 789 15.53 2.20 -23.64
N LEU A 790 16.22 3.33 -23.78
CA LEU A 790 17.14 3.61 -24.88
C LEU A 790 18.59 3.51 -24.38
N LYS A 791 19.38 2.59 -24.95
CA LYS A 791 20.79 2.41 -24.61
C LYS A 791 21.60 1.95 -25.83
N ASP A 792 22.81 2.49 -26.00
CA ASP A 792 23.76 2.10 -27.05
C ASP A 792 23.17 2.09 -28.48
N GLY A 793 22.24 3.03 -28.76
CA GLY A 793 21.53 3.12 -30.04
C GLY A 793 20.32 2.17 -30.20
N LYS A 794 19.96 1.43 -29.15
CA LYS A 794 18.83 0.48 -29.17
C LYS A 794 17.69 0.92 -28.28
N LEU A 795 16.51 1.02 -28.85
CA LEU A 795 15.25 1.03 -28.11
C LEU A 795 14.91 -0.42 -27.72
N LYS A 796 14.94 -0.71 -26.42
CA LYS A 796 14.53 -2.00 -25.86
C LYS A 796 13.17 -1.85 -25.18
N ILE A 797 12.23 -2.72 -25.55
CA ILE A 797 10.88 -2.81 -24.98
C ILE A 797 10.76 -4.20 -24.34
N THR A 798 10.50 -4.26 -23.04
CA THR A 798 10.50 -5.50 -22.24
C THR A 798 9.13 -5.73 -21.61
N ASN A 799 8.58 -6.93 -21.81
CA ASN A 799 7.41 -7.40 -21.07
C ASN A 799 7.87 -8.01 -19.74
N THR A 800 7.45 -7.44 -18.61
CA THR A 800 7.78 -7.91 -17.25
C THR A 800 6.66 -8.71 -16.57
N ASN A 801 5.58 -9.01 -17.30
CA ASN A 801 4.59 -10.00 -16.87
C ASN A 801 5.17 -11.42 -16.94
N PHE A 802 4.65 -12.32 -16.12
CA PHE A 802 5.14 -13.70 -15.99
C PHE A 802 4.24 -14.74 -16.69
N PHE A 803 3.00 -14.36 -17.01
CA PHE A 803 1.99 -15.23 -17.63
C PHE A 803 1.37 -14.56 -18.87
N ASP A 804 1.19 -13.24 -18.86
CA ASP A 804 0.55 -12.48 -19.95
C ASP A 804 1.51 -12.05 -21.07
N THR A 805 1.08 -12.26 -22.31
CA THR A 805 1.73 -11.76 -23.53
C THR A 805 1.27 -10.33 -23.86
N THR A 806 1.99 -9.61 -24.72
CA THR A 806 1.54 -8.29 -25.20
C THR A 806 0.43 -8.33 -26.26
N GLN A 807 -0.29 -9.44 -26.44
CA GLN A 807 -1.30 -9.58 -27.51
C GLN A 807 -2.48 -8.62 -27.36
N LEU A 808 -2.83 -8.26 -26.13
CA LEU A 808 -3.94 -7.35 -25.80
C LEU A 808 -3.51 -5.88 -25.73
N LEU A 809 -2.29 -5.53 -26.17
CA LEU A 809 -1.73 -4.19 -26.10
C LEU A 809 -1.51 -3.56 -27.48
N GLU A 810 -1.98 -2.33 -27.66
CA GLU A 810 -1.58 -1.45 -28.75
C GLU A 810 -0.41 -0.57 -28.31
N PHE A 811 0.66 -0.57 -29.09
CA PHE A 811 1.79 0.33 -28.90
C PHE A 811 1.63 1.57 -29.79
N ILE A 812 1.76 2.75 -29.19
CA ILE A 812 1.82 4.03 -29.89
C ILE A 812 3.11 4.76 -29.55
N TRP A 813 3.58 5.57 -30.49
CA TRP A 813 4.73 6.45 -30.34
C TRP A 813 4.32 7.90 -30.61
N ALA A 814 4.97 8.85 -29.93
CA ALA A 814 4.85 10.28 -30.19
C ALA A 814 6.21 10.96 -30.00
N ALA A 815 6.65 11.74 -30.98
CA ALA A 815 7.90 12.48 -30.95
C ALA A 815 7.64 13.95 -30.63
N TYR A 816 8.40 14.52 -29.70
CA TYR A 816 8.29 15.91 -29.26
C TYR A 816 9.60 16.66 -29.45
N GLY A 817 9.53 17.93 -29.88
CA GLY A 817 10.67 18.85 -29.97
C GLY A 817 10.34 20.13 -29.22
N ASP A 818 11.19 20.52 -28.27
CA ASP A 818 10.99 21.67 -27.37
C ASP A 818 9.56 21.71 -26.76
N GLY A 819 9.03 20.53 -26.44
CA GLY A 819 7.73 20.29 -25.82
C GLY A 819 6.50 20.25 -26.74
N ILE A 820 6.66 20.51 -28.04
CA ILE A 820 5.58 20.42 -29.04
C ILE A 820 5.66 19.08 -29.79
N GLU A 821 4.51 18.45 -30.05
CA GLU A 821 4.44 17.22 -30.85
C GLU A 821 4.86 17.47 -32.31
N LEU A 822 5.87 16.73 -32.77
CA LEU A 822 6.34 16.72 -34.17
C LEU A 822 5.55 15.70 -35.01
N GLY A 823 4.97 14.70 -34.35
CA GLY A 823 4.11 13.67 -34.94
C GLY A 823 4.05 12.41 -34.08
N SER A 824 3.02 11.61 -34.32
CA SER A 824 2.73 10.37 -33.59
C SER A 824 2.16 9.29 -34.51
N GLY A 825 2.05 8.06 -34.01
CA GLY A 825 1.45 6.95 -34.73
C GLY A 825 1.47 5.63 -33.96
N LYS A 826 1.01 4.55 -34.62
CA LYS A 826 1.13 3.19 -34.09
C LYS A 826 2.54 2.65 -34.28
N LEU A 827 3.02 1.87 -33.33
CA LEU A 827 4.30 1.17 -33.38
C LEU A 827 4.04 -0.33 -33.56
N SER A 828 4.20 -0.83 -34.80
CA SER A 828 4.04 -2.26 -35.09
C SER A 828 5.19 -3.07 -34.49
N LEU A 829 4.91 -3.85 -33.45
CA LEU A 829 5.86 -4.79 -32.83
C LEU A 829 5.43 -6.24 -33.09
N SER A 830 6.38 -7.16 -33.04
CA SER A 830 6.07 -8.58 -32.85
C SER A 830 5.50 -8.82 -31.45
N LEU A 831 4.72 -9.89 -31.28
CA LEU A 831 4.27 -10.33 -29.95
C LEU A 831 5.46 -10.50 -29.00
N ILE A 832 5.37 -9.93 -27.79
CA ILE A 832 6.40 -10.06 -26.75
C ILE A 832 5.87 -10.99 -25.67
N GLU A 833 6.41 -12.21 -25.65
CA GLU A 833 6.13 -13.23 -24.65
C GLU A 833 6.55 -12.80 -23.22
N PRO A 834 6.03 -13.44 -22.16
CA PRO A 834 6.42 -13.16 -20.78
C PRO A 834 7.93 -13.18 -20.56
N GLN A 835 8.43 -12.21 -19.79
CA GLN A 835 9.85 -11.99 -19.50
C GLN A 835 10.75 -11.83 -20.75
N LYS A 836 10.20 -11.50 -21.94
CA LYS A 836 10.99 -11.26 -23.17
C LYS A 836 11.08 -9.78 -23.52
N SER A 837 11.95 -9.48 -24.48
CA SER A 837 12.19 -8.13 -24.97
C SER A 837 12.24 -8.09 -26.49
N CYS A 838 11.74 -7.00 -27.08
CA CYS A 838 12.04 -6.59 -28.45
C CYS A 838 13.17 -5.54 -28.40
N GLU A 839 14.11 -5.60 -29.35
CA GLU A 839 15.11 -4.55 -29.57
C GLU A 839 14.94 -3.99 -30.98
N VAL A 840 14.90 -2.66 -31.09
CA VAL A 840 14.78 -1.92 -32.34
C VAL A 840 15.89 -0.88 -32.39
N ASP A 841 16.56 -0.73 -33.54
CA ASP A 841 17.50 0.38 -33.75
C ASP A 841 16.71 1.69 -33.75
N TRP A 842 17.07 2.64 -32.88
CA TRP A 842 16.30 3.87 -32.74
C TRP A 842 16.28 4.74 -34.02
N GLU A 843 17.26 4.57 -34.92
CA GLU A 843 17.33 5.27 -36.21
C GLU A 843 16.45 4.60 -37.28
N SER A 844 16.05 3.35 -37.07
CA SER A 844 15.09 2.63 -37.93
C SER A 844 13.62 2.96 -37.62
N GLY A 845 13.36 3.67 -36.52
CA GLY A 845 12.02 3.97 -36.04
C GLY A 845 11.28 5.05 -36.84
N PRO A 846 9.94 5.05 -36.85
CA PRO A 846 9.12 5.99 -37.64
C PRO A 846 9.30 7.47 -37.25
N TRP A 847 9.75 7.74 -36.02
CA TRP A 847 10.10 9.08 -35.53
C TRP A 847 11.41 9.63 -36.12
N TYR A 848 12.28 8.81 -36.72
CA TYR A 848 13.63 9.25 -37.09
C TYR A 848 13.63 10.32 -38.19
N SER A 849 12.66 10.31 -39.11
CA SER A 849 12.49 11.36 -40.12
C SER A 849 12.16 12.73 -39.51
N LEU A 850 11.36 12.74 -38.43
CA LEU A 850 11.01 13.94 -37.66
C LEU A 850 12.22 14.43 -36.86
N TRP A 851 12.93 13.55 -36.15
CA TRP A 851 14.20 13.90 -35.48
C TRP A 851 15.25 14.43 -36.47
N ASN A 852 15.36 13.83 -37.66
CA ASN A 852 16.31 14.21 -38.70
C ASN A 852 15.97 15.53 -39.41
N SER A 853 14.73 16.00 -39.34
CA SER A 853 14.29 17.28 -39.91
C SER A 853 14.05 18.38 -38.88
N SER A 854 13.94 18.04 -37.60
CA SER A 854 13.72 18.99 -36.51
C SER A 854 14.89 19.95 -36.32
N THR A 855 14.56 21.16 -35.86
CA THR A 855 15.50 22.20 -35.43
C THR A 855 15.49 22.44 -33.92
N ALA A 856 14.70 21.65 -33.18
CA ALA A 856 14.52 21.77 -31.73
C ALA A 856 15.83 21.63 -30.94
N GLY A 857 15.92 22.34 -29.82
CA GLY A 857 17.04 22.26 -28.88
C GLY A 857 17.09 20.90 -28.18
N GLU A 858 15.93 20.37 -27.78
CA GLU A 858 15.79 19.05 -27.18
C GLU A 858 14.61 18.25 -27.76
N LEU A 859 14.80 16.93 -27.79
CA LEU A 859 13.95 15.98 -28.51
C LEU A 859 13.62 14.78 -27.62
N PHE A 860 12.34 14.39 -27.59
CA PHE A 860 11.85 13.29 -26.77
C PHE A 860 11.00 12.32 -27.60
N LEU A 861 11.11 11.03 -27.29
CA LEU A 861 10.28 9.96 -27.83
C LEU A 861 9.44 9.38 -26.69
N THR A 862 8.12 9.54 -26.76
CA THR A 862 7.19 8.87 -25.86
C THR A 862 6.68 7.60 -26.50
N ILE A 863 6.84 6.45 -25.82
CA ILE A 863 6.22 5.18 -26.19
C ILE A 863 5.17 4.84 -25.14
N THR A 864 3.97 4.46 -25.57
CA THR A 864 2.84 4.12 -24.68
C THR A 864 2.21 2.80 -25.09
N ALA A 865 1.95 1.94 -24.12
CA ALA A 865 1.15 0.72 -24.29
C ALA A 865 -0.28 0.96 -23.76
N LYS A 866 -1.27 0.75 -24.63
CA LYS A 866 -2.70 0.88 -24.32
C LYS A 866 -3.40 -0.47 -24.44
N LEU A 867 -4.39 -0.71 -23.59
CA LEU A 867 -5.22 -1.90 -23.64
C LEU A 867 -6.15 -1.91 -24.86
N LEU A 868 -6.24 -3.02 -25.60
CA LEU A 868 -7.07 -3.13 -26.82
C LEU A 868 -8.57 -3.42 -26.55
N GLN A 869 -8.90 -4.03 -25.41
CA GLN A 869 -10.25 -4.51 -25.07
C GLN A 869 -10.47 -4.36 -23.57
N SER A 870 -11.66 -3.98 -23.12
CA SER A 870 -11.95 -3.83 -21.70
C SER A 870 -11.82 -5.17 -20.94
N THR A 871 -11.27 -5.13 -19.73
CA THR A 871 -11.32 -6.24 -18.77
C THR A 871 -12.44 -6.00 -17.75
N ARG A 872 -12.54 -6.85 -16.72
CA ARG A 872 -13.39 -6.60 -15.53
C ARG A 872 -13.08 -5.27 -14.83
N TRP A 873 -11.88 -4.71 -14.97
CA TRP A 873 -11.40 -3.58 -14.15
C TRP A 873 -10.75 -2.42 -14.92
N LEU A 874 -10.45 -2.59 -16.22
CA LEU A 874 -9.94 -1.54 -17.13
C LEU A 874 -10.82 -1.39 -18.36
N GLU A 875 -10.98 -0.16 -18.86
CA GLU A 875 -11.57 0.09 -20.18
C GLU A 875 -10.57 -0.10 -21.33
N ALA A 876 -11.06 -0.43 -22.52
CA ALA A 876 -10.29 -0.34 -23.75
C ALA A 876 -9.72 1.09 -23.95
N GLY A 877 -8.45 1.18 -24.32
CA GLY A 877 -7.71 2.44 -24.43
C GLY A 877 -6.97 2.87 -23.16
N HIS A 878 -7.18 2.20 -22.02
CA HIS A 878 -6.46 2.48 -20.77
C HIS A 878 -4.93 2.38 -20.96
N ILE A 879 -4.19 3.37 -20.46
CA ILE A 879 -2.72 3.40 -20.53
C ILE A 879 -2.14 2.51 -19.43
N VAL A 880 -1.54 1.39 -19.84
CA VAL A 880 -0.93 0.40 -18.94
C VAL A 880 0.53 0.77 -18.64
N SER A 881 1.24 1.34 -19.61
CA SER A 881 2.63 1.78 -19.45
C SER A 881 2.92 2.95 -20.38
N SER A 882 3.73 3.91 -19.93
CA SER A 882 4.17 5.04 -20.75
C SER A 882 5.54 5.52 -20.30
N ASN A 883 6.47 5.66 -21.25
CA ASN A 883 7.81 6.19 -21.00
C ASN A 883 8.14 7.26 -22.02
N GLN A 884 8.65 8.39 -21.54
CA GLN A 884 9.31 9.37 -22.37
C GLN A 884 10.84 9.22 -22.26
N LEU A 885 11.49 9.11 -23.41
CA LEU A 885 12.94 8.93 -23.56
C LEU A 885 13.52 10.18 -24.21
N GLN A 886 14.61 10.72 -23.67
CA GLN A 886 15.35 11.79 -24.34
C GLN A 886 16.16 11.22 -25.50
N LEU A 887 16.02 11.80 -26.69
CA LEU A 887 16.77 11.42 -27.89
C LEU A 887 18.10 12.20 -27.97
N PRO A 888 19.10 11.71 -28.72
CA PRO A 888 20.35 12.44 -28.93
C PRO A 888 20.13 13.85 -29.50
N GLY A 889 20.66 14.86 -28.81
CA GLY A 889 20.62 16.26 -29.25
C GLY A 889 21.54 16.52 -30.45
N ARG A 890 21.11 17.39 -31.38
CA ARG A 890 21.82 17.65 -32.65
C ARG A 890 22.80 18.82 -32.65
N LYS A 891 22.73 19.72 -31.67
CA LYS A 891 23.55 20.93 -31.57
C LYS A 891 23.95 21.17 -30.13
N SER A 892 25.09 21.84 -29.92
CA SER A 892 25.33 22.61 -28.71
C SER A 892 24.55 23.91 -28.76
N ILE A 893 23.87 24.27 -27.67
CA ILE A 893 23.20 25.57 -27.53
C ILE A 893 24.29 26.64 -27.43
N LEU A 894 24.34 27.57 -28.39
CA LEU A 894 25.20 28.75 -28.31
C LEU A 894 24.50 29.84 -27.47
N PRO A 895 25.20 30.54 -26.56
CA PRO A 895 24.61 31.61 -25.78
C PRO A 895 24.07 32.74 -26.68
N HIS A 896 22.78 33.03 -26.57
CA HIS A 896 22.14 34.05 -27.38
C HIS A 896 22.61 35.47 -27.01
N ALA A 897 23.03 36.24 -28.02
CA ALA A 897 23.21 37.68 -27.90
C ALA A 897 21.89 38.39 -28.23
N LEU A 898 21.22 38.93 -27.21
CA LEU A 898 19.93 39.63 -27.34
C LEU A 898 19.98 40.69 -28.44
N LYS A 899 19.11 40.55 -29.46
CA LYS A 899 19.09 41.40 -30.65
C LYS A 899 18.54 42.80 -30.31
N THR A 900 19.44 43.70 -29.92
CA THR A 900 19.15 45.12 -29.64
C THR A 900 18.74 45.90 -30.89
N LYS A 901 17.49 45.71 -31.35
CA LYS A 901 16.80 46.75 -32.11
C LYS A 901 16.52 47.91 -31.13
N VAL A 902 17.12 49.07 -31.42
CA VAL A 902 17.18 50.22 -30.51
C VAL A 902 15.80 50.82 -30.24
N ALA A 903 15.14 50.31 -29.20
CA ALA A 903 14.02 50.93 -28.53
C ALA A 903 14.59 51.84 -27.42
N MET A 904 14.28 53.14 -27.45
CA MET A 904 14.82 54.08 -26.46
C MET A 904 14.13 53.95 -25.12
N LEU A 905 14.88 53.52 -24.10
CA LEU A 905 14.45 53.48 -22.71
C LEU A 905 14.28 54.90 -22.14
N SER A 906 13.23 55.07 -21.34
CA SER A 906 13.16 56.16 -20.36
C SER A 906 13.57 55.62 -19.00
N THR A 907 14.37 56.38 -18.25
CA THR A 907 14.75 56.05 -16.86
C THR A 907 14.55 57.30 -16.01
N VAL A 908 13.69 57.18 -14.99
CA VAL A 908 13.38 58.24 -14.03
C VAL A 908 13.88 57.80 -12.67
N VAL A 909 14.89 58.49 -12.15
CA VAL A 909 15.44 58.27 -10.80
C VAL A 909 14.84 59.33 -9.87
N ALA A 910 13.89 58.92 -9.05
CA ALA A 910 13.35 59.72 -7.96
C ALA A 910 14.24 59.60 -6.70
N GLU A 911 13.78 60.06 -5.54
CA GLU A 911 14.48 59.86 -4.26
C GLU A 911 14.44 58.38 -3.85
N ASP A 912 13.26 57.81 -3.62
CA ASP A 912 13.09 56.41 -3.19
C ASP A 912 12.97 55.39 -4.34
N PHE A 913 12.69 55.84 -5.57
CA PHE A 913 12.31 54.95 -6.69
C PHE A 913 13.19 55.11 -7.94
N ILE A 914 13.23 54.05 -8.75
CA ILE A 914 13.82 54.00 -10.09
C ILE A 914 12.78 53.38 -11.03
N THR A 915 12.17 54.20 -11.91
CA THR A 915 11.23 53.73 -12.94
C THR A 915 11.94 53.64 -14.28
N ILE A 916 11.86 52.49 -14.93
CA ILE A 916 12.40 52.21 -16.26
C ILE A 916 11.22 51.82 -17.16
N SER A 917 11.09 52.43 -18.34
CA SER A 917 9.93 52.19 -19.21
C SER A 917 10.24 52.35 -20.69
N HIS A 918 9.45 51.71 -21.54
CA HIS A 918 9.44 51.95 -22.98
C HIS A 918 8.04 52.34 -23.46
N GLN A 919 7.86 53.65 -23.72
CA GLN A 919 6.61 54.25 -24.16
C GLN A 919 5.43 53.81 -23.26
N SER A 920 4.30 53.40 -23.85
CA SER A 920 3.17 52.78 -23.14
C SER A 920 3.15 51.24 -23.28
N VAL A 921 4.29 50.63 -23.65
CA VAL A 921 4.37 49.18 -23.88
C VAL A 921 4.61 48.44 -22.56
N TRP A 922 5.57 48.90 -21.76
CA TRP A 922 5.86 48.39 -20.44
C TRP A 922 6.55 49.43 -19.55
N GLU A 923 6.40 49.26 -18.24
CA GLU A 923 6.98 50.10 -17.19
C GLU A 923 7.33 49.20 -15.99
N VAL A 924 8.55 49.29 -15.47
CA VAL A 924 8.98 48.60 -14.24
C VAL A 924 9.51 49.63 -13.24
N THR A 925 9.09 49.55 -11.98
CA THR A 925 9.48 50.50 -10.92
C THR A 925 10.11 49.75 -9.76
N PHE A 926 11.38 50.05 -9.49
CA PHE A 926 12.11 49.57 -8.32
C PHE A 926 12.02 50.58 -7.17
N ASN A 927 11.93 50.09 -5.94
CA ASN A 927 12.17 50.85 -4.72
C ASN A 927 13.62 50.63 -4.26
N LYS A 928 14.36 51.69 -3.94
CA LYS A 928 15.78 51.62 -3.57
C LYS A 928 16.03 51.12 -2.14
N SER A 929 15.06 51.32 -1.24
CA SER A 929 15.19 50.96 0.18
C SER A 929 14.88 49.48 0.45
N SER A 930 14.00 48.86 -0.37
CA SER A 930 13.74 47.41 -0.35
C SER A 930 14.40 46.65 -1.49
N GLY A 931 15.01 47.34 -2.47
CA GLY A 931 15.64 46.73 -3.64
C GLY A 931 14.66 46.14 -4.68
N ALA A 932 13.38 46.02 -4.33
CA ALA A 932 12.38 45.27 -5.06
C ALA A 932 11.65 46.07 -6.14
N ILE A 933 11.10 45.37 -7.13
CA ILE A 933 10.11 45.85 -8.09
C ILE A 933 8.77 45.99 -7.35
N THR A 934 8.31 47.22 -7.16
CA THR A 934 7.00 47.52 -6.54
C THR A 934 5.86 47.64 -7.56
N CYS A 935 6.18 47.58 -8.86
CA CYS A 935 5.20 47.37 -9.93
C CYS A 935 5.92 47.06 -11.26
N TRP A 936 5.43 46.08 -12.01
CA TRP A 936 5.68 45.94 -13.44
C TRP A 936 4.33 45.99 -14.17
N LYS A 937 4.17 46.92 -15.11
CA LYS A 937 3.00 47.06 -15.99
C LYS A 937 3.34 46.65 -17.41
N VAL A 938 2.39 46.03 -18.09
CA VAL A 938 2.43 45.70 -19.52
C VAL A 938 1.15 46.24 -20.17
N LYS A 939 1.29 47.09 -21.20
CA LYS A 939 0.20 47.87 -21.81
C LYS A 939 -0.70 48.63 -20.80
N GLY A 940 -0.14 48.99 -19.64
CA GLY A 940 -0.84 49.65 -18.53
C GLY A 940 -1.46 48.72 -17.48
N VAL A 941 -1.59 47.42 -17.75
CA VAL A 941 -2.06 46.41 -16.78
C VAL A 941 -0.91 46.04 -15.85
N PRO A 942 -1.04 46.12 -14.51
CA PRO A 942 -0.07 45.54 -13.59
C PRO A 942 0.00 44.03 -13.76
N VAL A 943 1.19 43.47 -13.97
CA VAL A 943 1.42 42.02 -14.07
C VAL A 943 2.18 41.47 -12.86
N MET A 944 3.12 42.26 -12.32
CA MET A 944 3.83 41.99 -11.07
C MET A 944 3.62 43.16 -10.12
N ILE A 945 3.34 42.87 -8.85
CA ILE A 945 3.06 43.88 -7.81
C ILE A 945 4.14 43.94 -6.72
N ASN A 946 4.90 42.86 -6.54
CA ASN A 946 6.02 42.78 -5.59
C ASN A 946 7.03 41.69 -6.03
N GLY A 947 8.22 41.65 -5.43
CA GLY A 947 9.34 40.81 -5.85
C GLY A 947 10.38 41.59 -6.66
N ILE A 948 11.39 41.00 -7.28
CA ILE A 948 11.82 39.60 -7.20
C ILE A 948 12.81 39.49 -6.03
N PHE A 949 12.45 38.72 -5.00
CA PHE A 949 13.27 38.51 -3.80
C PHE A 949 14.07 37.21 -3.89
N PRO A 950 15.22 37.08 -3.21
CA PRO A 950 15.85 35.78 -2.95
C PRO A 950 14.95 34.92 -2.06
N CYS A 951 14.74 33.64 -2.40
CA CYS A 951 13.95 32.71 -1.58
C CYS A 951 14.75 31.46 -1.18
N PHE A 952 14.59 31.05 0.07
CA PHE A 952 15.27 29.90 0.69
C PHE A 952 14.36 29.04 1.60
N TRP A 953 13.07 29.36 1.69
CA TRP A 953 12.09 28.71 2.57
C TRP A 953 10.99 27.98 1.78
N ARG A 954 10.41 26.93 2.35
CA ARG A 954 9.20 26.25 1.83
C ARG A 954 8.27 25.93 2.99
N ALA A 955 6.97 25.82 2.73
CA ALA A 955 6.03 25.35 3.75
C ALA A 955 6.33 23.86 4.03
N PRO A 956 6.59 23.45 5.27
CA PRO A 956 7.12 22.13 5.57
C PRO A 956 6.11 21.03 5.24
N THR A 957 6.56 19.99 4.53
CA THR A 957 5.79 18.75 4.39
C THR A 957 5.85 17.94 5.69
N ASP A 958 5.06 16.88 5.81
CA ASP A 958 5.13 16.00 6.99
C ASP A 958 6.50 15.32 7.14
N ASN A 959 7.14 14.96 6.01
CA ASN A 959 8.53 14.50 5.97
C ASN A 959 9.54 15.55 6.47
N ASP A 960 9.27 16.85 6.27
CA ASP A 960 10.13 17.91 6.82
C ASP A 960 9.98 18.02 8.34
N LYS A 961 8.77 17.77 8.87
CA LYS A 961 8.42 17.79 10.30
C LYS A 961 8.93 16.54 11.05
N GLY A 962 9.06 15.41 10.34
CA GLY A 962 9.44 14.09 10.86
C GLY A 962 10.77 14.03 11.62
N GLY A 963 10.72 13.56 12.88
CA GLY A 963 11.91 13.24 13.68
C GLY A 963 12.33 14.27 14.73
N GLU A 964 11.38 15.00 15.31
CA GLU A 964 11.59 15.85 16.51
C GLU A 964 12.70 16.90 16.29
N ASP A 965 13.59 17.15 17.27
CA ASP A 965 14.79 18.00 17.16
C ASP A 965 15.71 17.61 15.98
N ARG A 966 15.59 16.39 15.45
CA ARG A 966 16.39 15.90 14.32
C ARG A 966 15.71 16.11 12.97
N SER A 967 14.46 16.60 12.91
CA SER A 967 13.76 16.86 11.65
C SER A 967 14.43 17.95 10.80
N TYR A 968 14.00 18.12 9.55
CA TYR A 968 14.47 19.24 8.73
C TYR A 968 13.87 20.56 9.23
N TYR A 969 12.56 20.57 9.53
CA TYR A 969 11.84 21.72 10.08
C TYR A 969 12.51 22.25 11.36
N SER A 970 12.76 21.40 12.36
CA SER A 970 13.38 21.82 13.63
C SER A 970 14.76 22.46 13.42
N LYS A 971 15.57 21.92 12.50
CA LYS A 971 16.87 22.48 12.13
C LYS A 971 16.75 23.81 11.38
N TRP A 972 15.75 23.94 10.51
CA TRP A 972 15.50 25.17 9.76
C TRP A 972 15.00 26.30 10.67
N LYS A 973 14.08 26.00 11.60
CA LYS A 973 13.60 26.93 12.64
C LYS A 973 14.74 27.34 13.57
N ALA A 974 15.57 26.40 14.04
CA ALA A 974 16.76 26.69 14.83
C ALA A 974 17.84 27.50 14.07
N ALA A 975 17.78 27.52 12.74
CA ALA A 975 18.62 28.34 11.86
C ALA A 975 17.93 29.63 11.38
N HIS A 976 16.73 29.94 11.89
CA HIS A 976 15.89 31.10 11.52
C HIS A 976 15.62 31.21 9.99
N LEU A 977 15.54 30.08 9.28
CA LEU A 977 15.30 30.05 7.82
C LEU A 977 13.85 30.37 7.44
N ASP A 978 12.92 30.19 8.38
CA ASP A 978 11.50 30.54 8.28
C ASP A 978 11.22 32.05 8.39
N SER A 979 12.21 32.80 8.88
CA SER A 979 12.04 34.16 9.43
C SER A 979 13.11 35.12 8.90
N VAL A 980 13.71 34.79 7.74
CA VAL A 980 14.74 35.60 7.06
C VAL A 980 14.13 36.87 6.45
N VAL A 981 14.69 38.02 6.80
CA VAL A 981 14.38 39.32 6.18
C VAL A 981 15.58 39.82 5.39
N PHE A 982 15.37 40.21 4.14
CA PHE A 982 16.41 40.73 3.25
C PHE A 982 16.53 42.25 3.36
N GLN A 983 17.53 42.72 4.10
CA GLN A 983 17.89 44.13 4.22
C GLN A 983 18.73 44.56 3.00
N THR A 984 18.32 45.60 2.29
CA THR A 984 19.09 46.15 1.16
C THR A 984 20.30 46.94 1.66
N LYS A 985 21.52 46.44 1.38
CA LYS A 985 22.78 47.17 1.61
C LYS A 985 23.02 48.25 0.56
N SER A 986 22.62 48.01 -0.68
CA SER A 986 22.72 48.96 -1.79
C SER A 986 21.75 48.59 -2.92
N CYS A 987 21.18 49.60 -3.57
CA CYS A 987 20.46 49.50 -4.84
C CYS A 987 20.98 50.61 -5.76
N SER A 988 21.66 50.25 -6.85
CA SER A 988 22.40 51.23 -7.68
C SER A 988 22.45 50.85 -9.16
N ILE A 989 22.31 51.86 -10.02
CA ILE A 989 22.51 51.73 -11.47
C ILE A 989 24.01 51.63 -11.76
N GLN A 990 24.45 50.47 -12.25
CA GLN A 990 25.85 50.19 -12.62
C GLN A 990 26.16 50.60 -14.07
N ASN A 991 25.16 50.60 -14.96
CA ASN A 991 25.28 51.10 -16.33
C ASN A 991 23.92 51.60 -16.83
N SER A 992 23.91 52.62 -17.68
CA SER A 992 22.71 53.12 -18.36
C SER A 992 23.08 53.65 -19.74
N THR A 993 22.50 53.03 -20.78
CA THR A 993 22.54 53.48 -22.17
C THR A 993 21.13 53.77 -22.66
N ASN A 994 20.97 54.18 -23.92
CA ASN A 994 19.64 54.42 -24.49
C ASN A 994 18.82 53.14 -24.70
N ASP A 995 19.47 51.97 -24.71
CA ASP A 995 18.90 50.66 -25.06
C ASP A 995 18.99 49.61 -23.93
N LEU A 996 19.75 49.88 -22.87
CA LEU A 996 19.97 48.99 -21.73
C LEU A 996 20.16 49.77 -20.41
N VAL A 997 19.61 49.24 -19.31
CA VAL A 997 19.93 49.64 -17.93
C VAL A 997 20.41 48.42 -17.17
N LYS A 998 21.54 48.54 -16.47
CA LYS A 998 22.05 47.52 -15.54
C LYS A 998 22.02 48.06 -14.12
N LEU A 999 21.27 47.38 -13.25
CA LEU A 999 21.05 47.73 -11.86
C LEU A 999 21.53 46.57 -10.97
N GLU A 1000 22.20 46.90 -9.88
CA GLU A 1000 22.67 45.94 -8.88
C GLU A 1000 22.00 46.21 -7.54
N VAL A 1001 21.52 45.14 -6.90
CA VAL A 1001 21.01 45.13 -5.53
C VAL A 1001 21.83 44.14 -4.72
N VAL A 1002 22.33 44.59 -3.56
CA VAL A 1002 22.99 43.73 -2.59
C VAL A 1002 22.10 43.62 -1.36
N TYR A 1003 21.67 42.39 -1.07
CA TYR A 1003 20.83 42.05 0.08
C TYR A 1003 21.64 41.34 1.16
N ARG A 1004 21.21 41.57 2.41
CA ARG A 1004 21.65 40.87 3.60
C ARG A 1004 20.46 40.12 4.21
N GLY A 1005 20.47 38.81 4.14
CA GLY A 1005 19.49 37.98 4.85
C GLY A 1005 19.87 37.87 6.32
N VAL A 1006 18.99 38.34 7.20
CA VAL A 1006 19.15 38.29 8.67
C VAL A 1006 17.85 37.75 9.31
N PRO A 1007 17.90 37.16 10.52
CA PRO A 1007 16.67 36.80 11.25
C PRO A 1007 15.83 38.04 11.57
N SER A 1008 14.50 37.95 11.41
CA SER A 1008 13.57 39.04 11.75
C SER A 1008 13.56 39.42 13.24
N ASP A 1009 13.91 38.48 14.10
CA ASP A 1009 13.95 38.58 15.57
C ASP A 1009 15.36 38.86 16.12
N GLY A 1010 16.38 38.83 15.26
CA GLY A 1010 17.77 39.02 15.63
C GLY A 1010 18.18 40.49 15.82
N ASP A 1011 19.30 40.72 16.50
CA ASP A 1011 19.91 42.04 16.71
C ASP A 1011 20.55 42.65 15.44
N GLY A 1012 20.39 41.99 14.28
CA GLY A 1012 21.02 42.35 13.01
C GLY A 1012 22.53 42.11 12.95
N SER A 1013 23.16 41.49 13.95
CA SER A 1013 24.61 41.20 13.91
C SER A 1013 24.95 40.04 12.96
N THR A 1014 24.18 38.95 13.00
CA THR A 1014 24.38 37.74 12.20
C THR A 1014 23.85 37.88 10.77
N SER A 1015 24.70 37.66 9.75
CA SER A 1015 24.25 37.37 8.37
C SER A 1015 23.97 35.87 8.25
N LEU A 1016 22.79 35.49 7.77
CA LEU A 1016 22.51 34.14 7.26
C LEU A 1016 22.86 34.03 5.77
N PHE A 1017 22.60 35.09 5.01
CA PHE A 1017 22.84 35.14 3.56
C PHE A 1017 23.41 36.50 3.14
N GLU A 1018 24.35 36.47 2.19
CA GLU A 1018 24.77 37.62 1.40
C GLU A 1018 24.37 37.36 -0.07
N VAL A 1019 23.49 38.19 -0.64
CA VAL A 1019 22.96 37.95 -2.00
C VAL A 1019 23.17 39.18 -2.88
N ASN A 1020 23.85 39.00 -4.01
CA ASN A 1020 23.91 40.00 -5.08
C ASN A 1020 22.91 39.59 -6.17
N MET A 1021 21.94 40.48 -6.44
CA MET A 1021 21.01 40.37 -7.56
C MET A 1021 21.30 41.47 -8.57
N THR A 1022 21.62 41.06 -9.78
CA THR A 1022 22.03 41.95 -10.87
C THR A 1022 20.99 41.87 -11.98
N TYR A 1023 20.29 42.98 -12.22
CA TYR A 1023 19.20 43.12 -13.18
C TYR A 1023 19.72 43.83 -14.43
N THR A 1024 19.63 43.20 -15.60
CA THR A 1024 20.01 43.80 -16.90
C THR A 1024 18.77 43.90 -17.77
N ILE A 1025 18.24 45.11 -17.91
CA ILE A 1025 16.95 45.44 -18.55
C ILE A 1025 17.21 46.07 -19.92
N TYR A 1026 16.53 45.58 -20.96
CA TYR A 1026 16.68 46.00 -22.35
C TYR A 1026 15.45 46.77 -22.85
N GLY A 1027 15.60 47.57 -23.91
CA GLY A 1027 14.50 48.30 -24.57
C GLY A 1027 13.29 47.46 -25.01
N THR A 1028 13.47 46.13 -25.18
CA THR A 1028 12.40 45.17 -25.46
C THR A 1028 11.48 44.91 -24.26
N GLY A 1029 11.96 45.17 -23.03
CA GLY A 1029 11.36 44.71 -21.78
C GLY A 1029 11.96 43.39 -21.28
N ASP A 1030 12.93 42.81 -22.00
CA ASP A 1030 13.71 41.70 -21.46
C ASP A 1030 14.51 42.14 -20.23
N MET A 1031 14.39 41.38 -19.14
CA MET A 1031 15.14 41.55 -17.91
C MET A 1031 15.88 40.25 -17.60
N ILE A 1032 17.20 40.29 -17.67
CA ILE A 1032 18.06 39.20 -17.18
C ILE A 1032 18.36 39.46 -15.70
N VAL A 1033 18.05 38.48 -14.84
CA VAL A 1033 18.31 38.52 -13.41
C VAL A 1033 19.42 37.52 -13.10
N GLU A 1034 20.63 38.01 -12.83
CA GLU A 1034 21.75 37.19 -12.33
C GLU A 1034 21.69 37.19 -10.79
N CYS A 1035 21.48 36.03 -10.17
CA CYS A 1035 21.47 35.90 -8.71
C CYS A 1035 22.71 35.15 -8.22
N LYS A 1036 23.41 35.71 -7.22
CA LYS A 1036 24.59 35.13 -6.56
C LYS A 1036 24.36 35.12 -5.05
N ALA A 1037 24.00 33.96 -4.51
CA ALA A 1037 23.69 33.76 -3.10
C ALA A 1037 24.86 33.10 -2.38
N THR A 1038 25.28 33.69 -1.25
CA THR A 1038 26.31 33.13 -0.36
C THR A 1038 25.68 32.88 1.02
N PRO A 1039 25.26 31.63 1.31
CA PRO A 1039 24.81 31.24 2.64
C PRO A 1039 25.99 31.20 3.64
N SER A 1040 25.67 31.30 4.93
CA SER A 1040 26.59 31.00 6.03
C SER A 1040 26.92 29.50 6.08
N SER A 1041 28.16 29.16 6.46
CA SER A 1041 28.67 27.77 6.46
C SER A 1041 28.02 26.87 7.50
N GLU A 1042 27.41 27.44 8.54
CA GLU A 1042 26.80 26.71 9.65
C GLU A 1042 25.32 26.37 9.41
N LEU A 1043 24.76 26.75 8.26
CA LEU A 1043 23.36 26.46 7.92
C LEU A 1043 23.15 24.97 7.60
N PRO A 1044 22.00 24.38 7.96
CA PRO A 1044 21.59 23.06 7.48
C PRO A 1044 21.37 23.05 5.95
N PRO A 1045 21.19 21.87 5.33
CA PRO A 1045 20.67 21.79 3.96
C PRO A 1045 19.40 22.63 3.82
N LEU A 1046 19.34 23.44 2.76
CA LEU A 1046 18.32 24.45 2.52
C LEU A 1046 17.05 23.82 1.91
N PRO A 1047 15.83 24.28 2.27
CA PRO A 1047 14.60 23.83 1.62
C PRO A 1047 14.55 24.12 0.12
N ARG A 1048 14.99 25.33 -0.27
CA ARG A 1048 15.15 25.77 -1.67
C ARG A 1048 16.27 26.81 -1.80
N VAL A 1049 16.64 27.11 -3.04
CA VAL A 1049 17.47 28.24 -3.48
C VAL A 1049 16.87 28.75 -4.78
N GLY A 1050 16.24 29.92 -4.72
CA GLY A 1050 15.49 30.47 -5.85
C GLY A 1050 15.12 31.92 -5.68
N VAL A 1051 14.02 32.30 -6.32
CA VAL A 1051 13.41 33.62 -6.17
C VAL A 1051 11.90 33.56 -6.02
N GLU A 1052 11.37 34.51 -5.27
CA GLU A 1052 9.94 34.73 -5.02
C GLU A 1052 9.48 36.02 -5.71
N LEU A 1053 8.28 36.00 -6.29
CA LEU A 1053 7.64 37.16 -6.91
C LEU A 1053 6.12 37.09 -6.78
N HIS A 1054 5.47 38.26 -6.76
CA HIS A 1054 4.01 38.38 -6.59
C HIS A 1054 3.38 38.95 -7.87
N LEU A 1055 2.49 38.18 -8.48
CA LEU A 1055 1.71 38.60 -9.64
C LEU A 1055 0.34 39.17 -9.22
N GLU A 1056 -0.22 40.03 -10.06
CA GLU A 1056 -1.59 40.52 -9.88
C GLU A 1056 -2.59 39.36 -10.00
N LYS A 1057 -3.67 39.34 -9.21
CA LYS A 1057 -4.53 38.16 -9.03
C LYS A 1057 -5.30 37.74 -10.30
N THR A 1058 -5.40 38.58 -11.33
CA THR A 1058 -6.00 38.21 -12.62
C THR A 1058 -5.03 37.57 -13.62
N ILE A 1059 -3.74 37.47 -13.30
CA ILE A 1059 -2.70 36.85 -14.14
C ILE A 1059 -2.71 35.31 -13.92
N ASP A 1060 -3.90 34.70 -13.99
CA ASP A 1060 -4.22 33.36 -13.46
C ASP A 1060 -4.12 32.19 -14.45
N GLN A 1061 -3.81 32.47 -15.73
CA GLN A 1061 -3.61 31.44 -16.76
C GLN A 1061 -2.13 31.06 -16.84
N VAL A 1062 -1.80 29.80 -16.52
CA VAL A 1062 -0.41 29.31 -16.42
C VAL A 1062 -0.13 28.33 -17.55
N ARG A 1063 0.88 28.61 -18.38
CA ARG A 1063 1.40 27.67 -19.38
C ARG A 1063 2.91 27.52 -19.21
N TRP A 1064 3.41 26.29 -19.17
CA TRP A 1064 4.84 26.02 -18.94
C TRP A 1064 5.40 24.95 -19.88
N TYR A 1065 6.71 25.00 -20.12
CA TYR A 1065 7.47 23.91 -20.70
C TYR A 1065 8.37 23.28 -19.63
N GLY A 1066 8.03 22.07 -19.21
CA GLY A 1066 8.69 21.35 -18.12
C GLY A 1066 8.02 20.01 -17.90
N ARG A 1067 8.14 19.42 -16.70
CA ARG A 1067 7.38 18.21 -16.36
C ARG A 1067 5.94 18.52 -15.98
N GLY A 1068 5.03 17.59 -16.27
CA GLY A 1068 3.62 17.71 -15.95
C GLY A 1068 2.75 16.55 -16.47
N PRO A 1069 1.42 16.71 -16.49
CA PRO A 1069 0.68 17.90 -16.05
C PRO A 1069 0.59 18.05 -14.52
N PHE A 1070 0.73 16.94 -13.79
CA PHE A 1070 0.55 16.84 -12.33
C PHE A 1070 1.80 17.26 -11.53
N GLU A 1071 1.62 17.28 -10.20
CA GLU A 1071 2.62 17.74 -9.24
C GLU A 1071 3.85 16.81 -9.16
N CYS A 1072 5.04 17.39 -9.30
CA CYS A 1072 6.31 16.66 -9.28
C CYS A 1072 7.47 17.48 -8.72
N TYR A 1073 8.40 16.77 -8.06
CA TYR A 1073 9.54 17.31 -7.30
C TYR A 1073 10.85 16.62 -7.69
N PRO A 1074 12.04 17.10 -7.27
CA PRO A 1074 13.33 16.61 -7.76
C PRO A 1074 13.54 15.09 -7.67
N ASP A 1075 12.91 14.45 -6.68
CA ASP A 1075 12.96 13.04 -6.31
C ASP A 1075 11.63 12.27 -6.52
N ARG A 1076 10.59 12.93 -7.05
CA ARG A 1076 9.30 12.32 -7.44
C ARG A 1076 8.81 12.94 -8.74
N LYS A 1077 9.29 12.42 -9.87
CA LYS A 1077 9.05 12.98 -11.22
C LYS A 1077 9.26 12.02 -12.39
N ALA A 1078 9.52 10.73 -12.19
CA ALA A 1078 9.74 9.76 -13.25
C ALA A 1078 8.53 9.64 -14.19
N ALA A 1079 7.32 9.62 -13.63
CA ALA A 1079 6.06 9.58 -14.37
C ALA A 1079 5.72 10.88 -15.12
N ALA A 1080 6.22 12.03 -14.63
CA ALA A 1080 5.87 13.34 -15.16
C ALA A 1080 6.67 13.63 -16.44
N HIS A 1081 6.02 13.55 -17.59
CA HIS A 1081 6.65 13.76 -18.90
C HIS A 1081 7.02 15.23 -19.13
N VAL A 1082 8.08 15.47 -19.92
CA VAL A 1082 8.48 16.80 -20.38
C VAL A 1082 7.63 17.21 -21.59
N GLY A 1083 6.92 18.34 -21.48
CA GLY A 1083 5.98 18.82 -22.51
C GLY A 1083 5.52 20.25 -22.24
N VAL A 1084 4.82 20.85 -23.21
CA VAL A 1084 4.11 22.12 -22.98
C VAL A 1084 2.74 21.82 -22.37
N TYR A 1085 2.49 22.34 -21.17
CA TYR A 1085 1.25 22.16 -20.41
C TYR A 1085 0.60 23.50 -20.11
N GLU A 1086 -0.72 23.49 -19.87
CA GLU A 1086 -1.52 24.68 -19.57
C GLU A 1086 -2.61 24.33 -18.55
N GLN A 1087 -2.72 25.14 -17.50
CA GLN A 1087 -3.70 25.03 -16.42
C GLN A 1087 -4.09 26.43 -15.92
N LYS A 1088 -5.24 26.57 -15.25
CA LYS A 1088 -5.44 27.76 -14.40
C LYS A 1088 -4.69 27.54 -13.10
N LEU A 1089 -4.29 28.63 -12.43
CA LEU A 1089 -3.62 28.55 -11.14
C LEU A 1089 -4.42 27.76 -10.08
N ALA A 1090 -5.75 27.89 -10.07
CA ALA A 1090 -6.62 27.14 -9.17
C ALA A 1090 -6.51 25.61 -9.37
N ASP A 1091 -6.24 25.16 -10.60
CA ASP A 1091 -6.10 23.75 -10.97
C ASP A 1091 -4.67 23.21 -10.69
N MET A 1092 -3.76 24.05 -10.15
CA MET A 1092 -2.41 23.68 -9.73
C MET A 1092 -2.28 23.41 -8.22
N HIS A 1093 -3.22 23.89 -7.40
CA HIS A 1093 -3.28 23.61 -5.95
C HIS A 1093 -3.58 22.13 -5.70
N VAL A 1094 -2.90 21.52 -4.72
CA VAL A 1094 -3.16 20.14 -4.29
C VAL A 1094 -3.74 20.18 -2.88
N PRO A 1095 -5.01 19.77 -2.67
CA PRO A 1095 -5.72 19.96 -1.40
C PRO A 1095 -5.37 18.86 -0.38
N TYR A 1096 -4.08 18.74 -0.04
CA TYR A 1096 -3.63 17.90 1.07
C TYR A 1096 -4.36 18.31 2.36
N ILE A 1097 -4.86 17.32 3.12
CA ILE A 1097 -5.72 17.56 4.29
C ILE A 1097 -5.02 18.47 5.29
N VAL A 1098 -3.74 18.22 5.57
CA VAL A 1098 -2.82 19.16 6.22
C VAL A 1098 -2.02 19.88 5.13
N PRO A 1099 -2.16 21.22 5.00
CA PRO A 1099 -1.36 22.02 4.09
C PRO A 1099 0.17 21.98 4.32
N GLY A 1100 0.90 22.32 3.25
CA GLY A 1100 2.36 22.35 3.16
C GLY A 1100 2.79 22.77 1.75
N GLU A 1101 4.07 22.59 1.40
CA GLU A 1101 4.56 22.83 0.04
C GLU A 1101 3.83 21.92 -0.97
N CYS A 1102 3.19 22.53 -1.97
CA CYS A 1102 2.38 21.85 -2.97
C CYS A 1102 2.34 22.61 -4.31
N GLY A 1103 1.84 21.95 -5.35
CA GLY A 1103 1.69 22.52 -6.69
C GLY A 1103 3.00 22.58 -7.50
N GLY A 1104 4.09 22.00 -6.99
CA GLY A 1104 5.39 21.92 -7.67
C GLY A 1104 5.33 21.32 -9.08
N ARG A 1105 6.15 21.87 -9.99
CA ARG A 1105 6.44 21.31 -11.32
C ARG A 1105 7.97 21.31 -11.53
N ALA A 1106 8.51 20.14 -11.87
CA ALA A 1106 9.95 19.93 -12.00
C ALA A 1106 10.49 20.19 -13.42
N ASP A 1107 11.79 20.44 -13.50
CA ASP A 1107 12.57 20.62 -14.72
C ASP A 1107 11.95 21.66 -15.71
N VAL A 1108 11.48 22.81 -15.22
CA VAL A 1108 10.81 23.85 -16.03
C VAL A 1108 11.82 24.71 -16.77
N ARG A 1109 11.74 24.71 -18.11
CA ARG A 1109 12.56 25.56 -19.00
C ARG A 1109 11.99 26.98 -19.03
N TRP A 1110 10.68 27.11 -19.22
CA TRP A 1110 9.97 28.39 -19.21
C TRP A 1110 8.53 28.26 -18.72
N VAL A 1111 7.97 29.38 -18.24
CA VAL A 1111 6.57 29.55 -17.84
C VAL A 1111 6.06 30.91 -18.29
N THR A 1112 4.78 30.97 -18.67
CA THR A 1112 4.02 32.21 -18.88
C THR A 1112 2.84 32.24 -17.92
N PHE A 1113 2.67 33.37 -17.25
CA PHE A 1113 1.47 33.73 -16.49
C PHE A 1113 0.76 34.85 -17.26
N GLN A 1114 -0.53 34.69 -17.56
CA GLN A 1114 -1.31 35.65 -18.35
C GLN A 1114 -2.71 35.84 -17.76
N ASN A 1115 -3.29 37.02 -18.00
CA ASN A 1115 -4.73 37.23 -17.83
C ASN A 1115 -5.53 36.80 -19.06
N LYS A 1116 -6.86 36.93 -18.98
CA LYS A 1116 -7.82 36.57 -20.04
C LYS A 1116 -7.69 37.42 -21.32
N ASP A 1117 -7.04 38.58 -21.25
CA ASP A 1117 -6.69 39.41 -22.42
C ASP A 1117 -5.31 39.06 -23.02
N GLY A 1118 -4.68 37.98 -22.52
CA GLY A 1118 -3.35 37.53 -22.93
C GLY A 1118 -2.20 38.43 -22.48
N VAL A 1119 -2.44 39.39 -21.59
CA VAL A 1119 -1.41 40.28 -21.02
C VAL A 1119 -0.80 39.62 -19.78
N GLY A 1120 0.52 39.66 -19.63
CA GLY A 1120 1.19 38.96 -18.53
C GLY A 1120 2.71 39.01 -18.60
N ILE A 1121 3.34 37.96 -18.07
CA ILE A 1121 4.80 37.83 -17.94
C ILE A 1121 5.27 36.43 -18.32
N PHE A 1122 6.44 36.36 -18.95
CA PHE A 1122 7.20 35.15 -19.26
C PHE A 1122 8.40 35.09 -18.33
N ALA A 1123 8.76 33.89 -17.85
CA ALA A 1123 10.00 33.61 -17.16
C ALA A 1123 10.67 32.34 -17.72
N SER A 1124 12.00 32.34 -17.85
CA SER A 1124 12.78 31.14 -18.20
C SER A 1124 14.11 31.07 -17.49
N MET A 1125 14.70 29.87 -17.46
CA MET A 1125 16.15 29.72 -17.26
C MET A 1125 16.92 30.58 -18.27
N PHE A 1126 18.11 31.05 -17.90
CA PHE A 1126 19.00 31.82 -18.77
C PHE A 1126 20.46 31.39 -18.63
N GLY A 1127 21.23 31.56 -19.72
CA GLY A 1127 22.64 31.21 -19.78
C GLY A 1127 22.88 29.70 -19.59
N SER A 1128 23.79 29.35 -18.69
CA SER A 1128 24.09 27.95 -18.32
C SER A 1128 23.31 27.46 -17.08
N SER A 1129 22.21 28.13 -16.71
CA SER A 1129 21.38 27.69 -15.59
C SER A 1129 20.63 26.41 -15.95
N PRO A 1130 20.42 25.47 -15.01
CA PRO A 1130 19.55 24.33 -15.23
C PRO A 1130 18.07 24.78 -15.34
N PRO A 1131 17.19 23.91 -15.85
CA PRO A 1131 15.74 24.06 -15.68
C PRO A 1131 15.35 24.17 -14.20
N MET A 1132 14.26 24.90 -13.94
CA MET A 1132 13.81 25.33 -12.62
C MET A 1132 12.90 24.29 -11.95
N GLN A 1133 12.73 24.38 -10.62
CA GLN A 1133 11.47 23.97 -9.99
C GLN A 1133 10.53 25.19 -9.97
N LEU A 1134 9.26 24.99 -10.26
CA LEU A 1134 8.21 26.00 -10.25
C LEU A 1134 7.14 25.61 -9.22
N SER A 1135 6.73 26.53 -8.36
CA SER A 1135 5.42 26.47 -7.68
C SER A 1135 4.77 27.85 -7.73
N ALA A 1136 3.44 27.87 -7.72
CA ALA A 1136 2.65 29.10 -7.78
C ALA A 1136 1.29 28.88 -7.10
N SER A 1137 0.83 29.84 -6.29
CA SER A 1137 -0.36 29.66 -5.45
C SER A 1137 -1.10 30.98 -5.15
N TYR A 1138 -2.38 30.86 -4.80
CA TYR A 1138 -3.14 31.92 -4.14
C TYR A 1138 -2.94 31.96 -2.62
N TYR A 1139 -2.28 30.94 -2.05
CA TYR A 1139 -1.93 30.84 -0.63
C TYR A 1139 -0.43 31.06 -0.49
N SER A 1140 -0.02 31.97 0.39
CA SER A 1140 1.40 32.25 0.61
C SER A 1140 2.10 31.10 1.33
N THR A 1141 3.43 31.03 1.22
CA THR A 1141 4.24 30.02 1.92
C THR A 1141 3.99 30.05 3.44
N ALA A 1142 3.80 31.24 4.04
CA ALA A 1142 3.46 31.38 5.45
C ALA A 1142 2.01 30.95 5.79
N GLU A 1143 1.09 31.04 4.84
CA GLU A 1143 -0.30 30.59 5.01
C GLU A 1143 -0.41 29.07 4.95
N LEU A 1144 0.39 28.43 4.09
CA LEU A 1144 0.51 26.97 4.00
C LEU A 1144 1.18 26.35 5.24
N ASP A 1145 2.16 27.03 5.87
CA ASP A 1145 2.74 26.61 7.17
C ASP A 1145 1.77 26.86 8.36
N ARG A 1146 0.89 27.88 8.26
CA ARG A 1146 -0.07 28.24 9.31
C ARG A 1146 -1.29 27.30 9.36
N ALA A 1147 -1.79 26.86 8.21
CA ALA A 1147 -3.07 26.16 8.14
C ALA A 1147 -2.93 24.69 8.57
N THR A 1148 -3.68 24.28 9.59
CA THR A 1148 -3.73 22.88 10.05
C THR A 1148 -4.66 22.01 9.18
N HIS A 1149 -5.51 22.62 8.37
CA HIS A 1149 -6.53 21.97 7.56
C HIS A 1149 -6.72 22.76 6.25
N ASN A 1150 -6.99 22.08 5.12
CA ASN A 1150 -7.18 22.72 3.82
C ASN A 1150 -8.37 23.71 3.79
N GLU A 1151 -9.49 23.46 4.46
CA GLU A 1151 -10.63 24.40 4.48
C GLU A 1151 -10.38 25.65 5.36
N ARG A 1152 -9.28 25.68 6.11
CA ARG A 1152 -8.85 26.85 6.92
C ARG A 1152 -7.85 27.75 6.18
N LEU A 1153 -7.59 27.49 4.90
CA LEU A 1153 -6.74 28.30 4.03
C LEU A 1153 -7.46 29.58 3.57
N VAL A 1154 -6.75 30.72 3.64
CA VAL A 1154 -7.21 32.05 3.26
C VAL A 1154 -6.42 32.53 2.05
N GLN A 1155 -7.09 32.77 0.93
CA GLN A 1155 -6.42 33.28 -0.28
C GLN A 1155 -5.89 34.71 -0.09
N GLY A 1156 -4.68 34.94 -0.59
CA GLY A 1156 -4.08 36.27 -0.74
C GLY A 1156 -4.81 37.15 -1.77
N ASN A 1157 -4.30 38.39 -1.92
CA ASN A 1157 -4.84 39.39 -2.85
C ASN A 1157 -4.12 39.36 -4.22
N ASP A 1158 -3.29 38.34 -4.41
CA ASP A 1158 -2.21 38.25 -5.37
C ASP A 1158 -1.88 36.76 -5.61
N ILE A 1159 -0.83 36.51 -6.39
CA ILE A 1159 -0.33 35.17 -6.71
C ILE A 1159 1.15 35.11 -6.32
N GLU A 1160 1.49 34.29 -5.34
CA GLU A 1160 2.88 34.02 -4.94
C GLU A 1160 3.48 32.99 -5.90
N VAL A 1161 4.66 33.26 -6.46
CA VAL A 1161 5.36 32.39 -7.43
C VAL A 1161 6.81 32.19 -7.01
N HIS A 1162 7.24 30.92 -6.94
CA HIS A 1162 8.62 30.52 -6.69
C HIS A 1162 9.26 29.97 -7.97
N LEU A 1163 10.46 30.46 -8.29
CA LEU A 1163 11.27 30.03 -9.43
C LEU A 1163 12.65 29.60 -8.95
N ASP A 1164 12.80 28.31 -8.67
CA ASP A 1164 13.96 27.78 -7.96
C ASP A 1164 15.04 27.22 -8.89
N HIS A 1165 16.29 27.60 -8.59
CA HIS A 1165 17.48 26.96 -9.15
C HIS A 1165 17.73 25.58 -8.54
N LYS A 1166 17.39 25.42 -7.24
CA LYS A 1166 17.37 24.16 -6.52
C LYS A 1166 16.21 24.12 -5.54
N HIS A 1167 15.50 23.00 -5.52
CA HIS A 1167 14.57 22.62 -4.47
C HIS A 1167 15.12 21.35 -3.80
N MET A 1168 14.90 21.17 -2.51
CA MET A 1168 15.18 19.90 -1.83
C MET A 1168 14.15 18.84 -2.23
N GLY A 1169 14.50 17.56 -2.12
CA GLY A 1169 13.53 16.48 -2.28
C GLY A 1169 12.37 16.53 -1.29
N LEU A 1170 11.36 15.70 -1.51
CA LEU A 1170 10.30 15.38 -0.55
C LEU A 1170 10.74 14.30 0.45
N GLY A 1171 11.56 13.34 0.01
CA GLY A 1171 11.84 12.12 0.74
C GLY A 1171 10.60 11.23 0.86
N GLY A 1172 10.66 10.26 1.76
CA GLY A 1172 9.55 9.33 2.02
C GLY A 1172 9.96 7.88 2.28
N ASP A 1173 11.25 7.59 2.53
CA ASP A 1173 11.67 6.31 3.13
C ASP A 1173 10.80 5.96 4.35
N ASP A 1174 10.61 6.98 5.20
CA ASP A 1174 9.85 7.06 6.44
C ASP A 1174 9.42 8.54 6.65
N SER A 1175 8.49 8.82 7.57
CA SER A 1175 8.06 10.22 7.90
C SER A 1175 8.35 10.63 9.36
N TRP A 1176 9.21 9.89 10.07
CA TRP A 1176 9.62 10.17 11.45
C TRP A 1176 11.14 10.36 11.59
N SER A 1177 11.85 10.53 10.47
CA SER A 1177 13.25 10.92 10.46
C SER A 1177 13.64 11.64 9.16
N PRO A 1178 14.84 12.26 9.09
CA PRO A 1178 15.40 12.78 7.86
C PRO A 1178 15.52 11.73 6.73
N CYS A 1179 14.57 11.76 5.81
CA CYS A 1179 14.31 10.75 4.77
C CYS A 1179 14.63 11.22 3.34
N VAL A 1180 15.24 12.40 3.15
CA VAL A 1180 15.68 12.86 1.82
C VAL A 1180 17.08 12.34 1.52
N HIS A 1181 17.23 11.55 0.45
CA HIS A 1181 18.53 11.02 0.02
C HIS A 1181 19.55 12.14 -0.28
N GLU A 1182 20.83 11.87 0.02
CA GLU A 1182 21.92 12.86 -0.03
C GLU A 1182 22.00 13.64 -1.36
N LYS A 1183 21.75 12.98 -2.49
CA LYS A 1183 21.79 13.57 -3.84
C LYS A 1183 20.66 14.60 -4.11
N PHE A 1184 19.63 14.63 -3.27
CA PHE A 1184 18.47 15.53 -3.36
C PHE A 1184 18.45 16.60 -2.25
N LEU A 1185 19.48 16.64 -1.40
CA LEU A 1185 19.70 17.74 -0.45
C LEU A 1185 20.30 18.97 -1.18
N VAL A 1186 19.99 20.17 -0.68
CA VAL A 1186 20.57 21.44 -1.18
C VAL A 1186 21.56 21.97 -0.13
N PRO A 1187 22.86 21.65 -0.21
CA PRO A 1187 23.82 22.03 0.84
C PRO A 1187 24.02 23.56 0.91
N ALA A 1188 24.36 24.08 2.09
CA ALA A 1188 24.64 25.50 2.32
C ALA A 1188 26.00 25.92 1.70
N VAL A 1189 26.04 26.06 0.37
CA VAL A 1189 27.20 26.49 -0.42
C VAL A 1189 26.87 27.70 -1.30
N PRO A 1190 27.86 28.45 -1.82
CA PRO A 1190 27.59 29.55 -2.73
C PRO A 1190 26.93 29.09 -4.04
N TYR A 1191 25.79 29.71 -4.39
CA TYR A 1191 25.03 29.44 -5.61
C TYR A 1191 25.07 30.64 -6.57
N SER A 1192 25.06 30.36 -7.87
CA SER A 1192 24.97 31.37 -8.93
C SER A 1192 24.06 30.86 -10.03
N PHE A 1193 22.99 31.59 -10.34
CA PHE A 1193 22.02 31.24 -11.38
C PHE A 1193 21.51 32.48 -12.12
N SER A 1194 20.81 32.29 -13.23
CA SER A 1194 20.29 33.38 -14.04
C SER A 1194 18.92 33.05 -14.64
N LEU A 1195 18.02 34.01 -14.56
CA LEU A 1195 16.67 33.95 -15.13
C LEU A 1195 16.49 35.05 -16.18
N ARG A 1196 15.63 34.81 -17.16
CA ARG A 1196 15.09 35.83 -18.06
C ARG A 1196 13.61 36.02 -17.74
N LEU A 1197 13.19 37.26 -17.55
CA LEU A 1197 11.78 37.64 -17.53
C LEU A 1197 11.47 38.64 -18.66
N CYS A 1198 10.27 38.60 -19.23
CA CYS A 1198 9.85 39.61 -20.21
C CYS A 1198 8.30 39.77 -20.31
N PRO A 1199 7.81 40.93 -20.79
CA PRO A 1199 6.39 41.19 -21.04
C PRO A 1199 5.75 40.23 -22.04
N VAL A 1200 4.54 39.76 -21.73
CA VAL A 1200 3.71 38.94 -22.63
C VAL A 1200 2.42 39.69 -22.99
N THR A 1201 1.95 39.47 -24.21
CA THR A 1201 0.75 40.06 -24.78
C THR A 1201 0.01 39.02 -25.64
N ALA A 1202 -1.26 39.26 -26.00
CA ALA A 1202 -2.00 38.43 -26.95
C ALA A 1202 -1.39 38.32 -28.37
N GLN A 1203 -0.27 38.99 -28.66
CA GLN A 1203 0.49 38.89 -29.91
C GLN A 1203 1.78 38.04 -29.79
N THR A 1204 2.07 37.46 -28.62
CA THR A 1204 3.35 36.79 -28.32
C THR A 1204 3.13 35.43 -27.66
N SER A 1205 3.65 34.36 -28.24
CA SER A 1205 3.67 33.01 -27.66
C SER A 1205 4.89 32.80 -26.76
N GLY A 1206 4.71 32.16 -25.60
CA GLY A 1206 5.84 31.74 -24.74
C GLY A 1206 6.83 30.81 -25.46
N HIS A 1207 6.34 29.95 -26.37
CA HIS A 1207 7.21 29.11 -27.18
C HIS A 1207 8.05 29.94 -28.18
N ASP A 1208 7.49 30.98 -28.80
CA ASP A 1208 8.25 31.85 -29.73
C ASP A 1208 9.32 32.66 -28.98
N ILE A 1209 8.98 33.14 -27.77
CA ILE A 1209 9.91 33.81 -26.86
C ILE A 1209 11.05 32.87 -26.41
N PHE A 1210 10.77 31.57 -26.25
CA PHE A 1210 11.77 30.56 -25.95
C PHE A 1210 12.64 30.22 -27.18
N GLN A 1211 12.03 29.96 -28.34
CA GLN A 1211 12.73 29.70 -29.60
C GLN A 1211 13.65 30.85 -30.02
N SER A 1212 13.28 32.10 -29.70
CA SER A 1212 14.17 33.25 -29.95
C SER A 1212 15.50 33.19 -29.18
N GLN A 1213 15.60 32.37 -28.13
CA GLN A 1213 16.82 32.11 -27.35
C GLN A 1213 17.69 31.00 -27.97
N LEU A 1214 17.14 30.14 -28.84
CA LEU A 1214 17.78 28.90 -29.28
C LEU A 1214 18.50 29.00 -30.65
N GLN A 1215 18.64 30.21 -31.20
CA GLN A 1215 19.32 30.46 -32.49
C GLN A 1215 20.31 31.64 -32.39
N ASN A 1216 21.42 31.61 -33.13
CA ASN A 1216 21.77 30.74 -34.28
C ASN A 1216 22.44 29.39 -33.92
#